data_AF-A0A3A4RDQ1-F1
#
_entry.id   AF-A0A3A4RDQ1-F1
#
_cell.length_a   1.000
_cell.length_b   1.000
_cell.length_c   1.000
_cell.angle_alpha   90.00
_cell.angle_beta   90.00
_cell.angle_gamma   90.00
#
_symmetry.space_group_name_H-M   'P 1'
#
loop_
_entity.id
_entity.type
_entity.pdbx_description
1 polymer ?
#
loop_
_entity_poly.entity_id
_entity_poly.type
_entity_poly.pdbx_seq_one_letter_code
_entity_poly.pdbx_strand_id
1 'polypeptide(L)'
;MSLFSLRKDPSSSKASPPAVNTPTSPKPASPNAAHPLDAVTGGAFSAPTSGERAARIRDWLATDPTLEQMNEVFKELSHRDRGAAKPLKEKLDELKRQKSQEQMSVEWAQKAQGLIDQSRLNLADALAWQRDAARAGAPLSREPLATLRQTLAERVKAIEDLQHRVQVEREAAVLIAQRIEVLSTKPWREAQQIAETLRTDVGQWQQQASGLAQDAQWPSVDAKFPPMLDASRQQLQLVWDAFEAALAQTVAADASPQAPLPAVPVWADELRAARGQDVAAPAEKPAQDTQAQQEKRARVAAELDQALTVLERELAEGHGKATPKAAADVRALLKSHGRLIPAALDARAQAALGQAGELEGWQRWRADQLREELVARAEALLQAPEGQRLGGRKMQETLRGLRDQWKTTDQGGQPNHALWKRFDEACTEAHKVVEAWLVQVRQQSEAHKAQRAAIIEELRAWTEAHAQGTDWKAQVRELHAFSERWREAGHLSEKAFADIQPVWKDAMHKAHERLEAAQAESTARRKALIEEAIALGAAPMLRIDAVKALQQRWQAEAHAVPLERKHEQKLWEAFRQPIDEAFARKSTEREKAATALSAHDQRVLDASRALEAASASGDAQRIRSAMNELEMALAGQAQAPAAAAPAPAPVMAAPAAEAPAPVSDDVDAPADAPAEASTEPAAPVKPAAPVAPPKKIVAVRGDDRPGMKKAEPAGRDGRRGDRPDGRRDGGAPGRPDARGGRDARGPGASPWRDAREEREPRGPRLGDAAFRAQRQAIESAQASLRKLAAQAHGEVLTQLMTAWQQRDAEQLPSAQALGPRVSAGNRSAWSAALAKPAAPLSGETLLRLEMAAEVPTPAEHLSDRRMLQLQLLTRRHAAAPADTWVDDVAAVLGSGFDAGAERRLQNVLKVLLKR
;
A
#
# COMPACT_ATOMS: atom_id res chain seq x y z
N MET A 1 8.44 60.22 52.67
CA MET A 1 7.48 60.87 51.76
C MET A 1 6.86 59.78 50.91
N SER A 2 5.54 59.80 50.71
CA SER A 2 4.86 58.85 49.81
C SER A 2 4.97 59.31 48.36
N LEU A 3 5.15 58.38 47.42
CA LEU A 3 4.63 58.52 46.05
C LEU A 3 4.74 57.16 45.33
N PHE A 4 3.59 56.50 45.14
CA PHE A 4 3.13 55.72 43.97
C PHE A 4 2.14 54.64 44.40
N SER A 5 1.04 54.53 43.65
CA SER A 5 -0.09 53.63 43.95
C SER A 5 -0.84 53.25 42.68
N LEU A 6 -1.58 52.15 42.79
CA LEU A 6 -2.70 51.72 41.94
C LEU A 6 -2.41 51.13 40.54
N ARG A 7 -2.65 49.81 40.49
CA ARG A 7 -2.94 48.93 39.35
C ARG A 7 -3.86 49.56 38.29
N LYS A 8 -3.78 49.00 37.07
CA LYS A 8 -4.97 48.70 36.25
C LYS A 8 -4.74 47.44 35.40
N ASP A 9 -5.76 46.62 35.25
CA ASP A 9 -5.72 45.33 34.53
C ASP A 9 -5.75 45.51 32.99
N PRO A 10 -5.61 44.41 32.23
CA PRO A 10 -6.81 43.99 31.48
C PRO A 10 -7.08 42.47 31.40
N SER A 11 -8.37 42.14 31.60
CA SER A 11 -9.17 41.06 30.97
C SER A 11 -8.54 39.69 30.60
N SER A 12 -9.09 38.62 31.15
CA SER A 12 -8.96 37.25 30.62
C SER A 12 -9.78 37.02 29.34
N SER A 13 -9.23 36.28 28.38
CA SER A 13 -10.00 35.55 27.36
C SER A 13 -9.75 34.03 27.48
N LYS A 14 -10.75 33.21 27.15
CA LYS A 14 -10.73 31.76 27.41
C LYS A 14 -9.89 31.03 26.36
N ALA A 15 -8.97 30.18 26.81
CA ALA A 15 -8.34 29.17 25.96
C ALA A 15 -9.21 27.89 25.92
N SER A 16 -9.45 27.37 24.71
CA SER A 16 -10.04 26.04 24.49
C SER A 16 -8.92 25.00 24.27
N PRO A 17 -9.14 23.71 24.61
CA PRO A 17 -8.12 22.68 24.46
C PRO A 17 -7.84 22.34 22.97
N PRO A 18 -6.63 21.86 22.63
CA PRO A 18 -6.26 21.53 21.26
C PRO A 18 -6.97 20.25 20.77
N ALA A 19 -7.67 20.36 19.64
CA ALA A 19 -8.27 19.21 18.95
C ALA A 19 -7.19 18.48 18.11
N VAL A 20 -6.97 17.19 18.41
CA VAL A 20 -6.03 16.34 17.65
C VAL A 20 -6.71 15.83 16.39
N ASN A 21 -6.48 16.51 15.27
CA ASN A 21 -6.98 16.07 13.96
C ASN A 21 -6.12 14.92 13.40
N THR A 22 -6.53 13.68 13.64
CA THR A 22 -5.99 12.50 12.93
C THR A 22 -6.55 12.43 11.51
N PRO A 23 -5.74 12.40 10.45
CA PRO A 23 -6.23 12.30 9.08
C PRO A 23 -6.84 10.90 8.84
N THR A 24 -8.16 10.86 8.64
CA THR A 24 -8.89 9.62 8.35
C THR A 24 -8.89 9.38 6.85
N SER A 25 -8.22 8.32 6.39
CA SER A 25 -8.20 7.94 4.97
C SER A 25 -9.61 7.68 4.43
N PRO A 26 -10.03 8.32 3.33
CA PRO A 26 -11.36 8.10 2.75
C PRO A 26 -11.47 6.71 2.12
N LYS A 27 -12.63 6.09 2.31
CA LYS A 27 -13.03 4.82 1.68
C LYS A 27 -13.29 5.05 0.18
N PRO A 28 -12.92 4.12 -0.73
CA PRO A 28 -13.11 4.32 -2.17
C PRO A 28 -14.59 4.50 -2.52
N ALA A 29 -14.88 5.49 -3.35
CA ALA A 29 -16.21 5.78 -3.87
C ALA A 29 -16.54 4.97 -5.14
N SER A 30 -17.81 4.99 -5.53
CA SER A 30 -18.34 4.32 -6.73
C SER A 30 -17.61 4.75 -8.02
N PRO A 31 -17.54 3.90 -9.07
CA PRO A 31 -16.74 4.14 -10.29
C PRO A 31 -17.23 5.28 -11.20
N ASN A 32 -18.16 6.11 -10.72
CA ASN A 32 -18.67 7.31 -11.40
C ASN A 32 -18.74 8.53 -10.46
N ALA A 33 -18.12 8.46 -9.27
CA ALA A 33 -17.98 9.60 -8.37
C ALA A 33 -16.81 10.47 -8.83
N ALA A 34 -17.05 11.78 -8.95
CA ALA A 34 -15.98 12.74 -9.25
C ALA A 34 -14.91 12.71 -8.14
N HIS A 35 -13.64 12.80 -8.53
CA HIS A 35 -12.52 12.87 -7.60
C HIS A 35 -12.58 14.18 -6.81
N PRO A 36 -12.18 14.25 -5.52
CA PRO A 36 -12.20 15.51 -4.78
C PRO A 36 -11.40 16.63 -5.45
N LEU A 37 -10.33 16.29 -6.19
CA LEU A 37 -9.51 17.25 -6.94
C LEU A 37 -10.13 17.67 -8.30
N ASP A 38 -11.15 16.98 -8.82
CA ASP A 38 -11.80 17.35 -10.09
C ASP A 38 -12.43 18.74 -10.07
N ALA A 39 -12.93 19.17 -8.89
CA ALA A 39 -13.47 20.51 -8.69
C ALA A 39 -12.42 21.63 -8.86
N VAL A 40 -11.14 21.30 -8.69
CA VAL A 40 -10.01 22.21 -8.87
C VAL A 40 -9.40 22.06 -10.27
N THR A 41 -9.21 20.81 -10.73
CA THR A 41 -8.53 20.51 -12.01
C THR A 41 -9.49 20.38 -13.21
N GLY A 42 -10.64 21.06 -13.18
CA GLY A 42 -11.60 21.08 -14.29
C GLY A 42 -12.08 19.69 -14.78
N GLY A 43 -12.15 18.70 -13.91
CA GLY A 43 -12.50 17.32 -14.29
C GLY A 43 -11.35 16.46 -14.83
N ALA A 44 -10.08 16.80 -14.59
CA ALA A 44 -8.92 16.04 -15.07
C ALA A 44 -8.74 14.62 -14.49
N PHE A 45 -9.37 14.30 -13.36
CA PHE A 45 -9.42 12.93 -12.84
C PHE A 45 -10.64 12.15 -13.37
N SER A 46 -11.75 12.83 -13.69
CA SER A 46 -12.94 12.23 -14.29
C SER A 46 -12.90 12.10 -15.83
N ALA A 47 -11.91 12.66 -16.52
CA ALA A 47 -11.81 12.55 -17.97
C ALA A 47 -11.49 11.09 -18.44
N PRO A 48 -12.18 10.56 -19.47
CA PRO A 48 -12.06 9.16 -19.88
C PRO A 48 -10.72 8.82 -20.56
N THR A 49 -10.22 9.63 -21.49
CA THR A 49 -8.94 9.35 -22.18
C THR A 49 -7.75 10.05 -21.54
N SER A 50 -6.55 9.47 -21.68
CA SER A 50 -5.30 10.10 -21.20
C SER A 50 -5.03 11.45 -21.88
N GLY A 51 -5.45 11.61 -23.15
CA GLY A 51 -5.35 12.87 -23.89
C GLY A 51 -6.21 13.98 -23.30
N GLU A 52 -7.47 13.70 -22.95
CA GLU A 52 -8.36 14.66 -22.28
C GLU A 52 -7.87 15.00 -20.87
N ARG A 53 -7.35 14.02 -20.12
CA ARG A 53 -6.71 14.27 -18.81
C ARG A 53 -5.51 15.21 -18.96
N ALA A 54 -4.63 14.96 -19.94
CA ALA A 54 -3.49 15.81 -20.23
C ALA A 54 -3.90 17.21 -20.73
N ALA A 55 -5.01 17.34 -21.45
CA ALA A 55 -5.59 18.62 -21.84
C ALA A 55 -6.06 19.41 -20.60
N ARG A 56 -6.98 18.85 -19.80
CA ARG A 56 -7.52 19.50 -18.60
C ARG A 56 -6.44 19.87 -17.58
N ILE A 57 -5.36 19.07 -17.46
CA ILE A 57 -4.19 19.43 -16.65
C ILE A 57 -3.43 20.64 -17.21
N ARG A 58 -3.29 20.79 -18.54
CA ARG A 58 -2.69 21.99 -19.14
C ARG A 58 -3.58 23.22 -19.00
N ASP A 59 -4.89 23.04 -19.17
CA ASP A 59 -5.87 24.12 -19.02
C ASP A 59 -5.88 24.62 -17.56
N TRP A 60 -5.83 23.71 -16.59
CA TRP A 60 -5.66 24.03 -15.17
C TRP A 60 -4.29 24.64 -14.85
N LEU A 61 -3.20 24.17 -15.46
CA LEU A 61 -1.85 24.76 -15.33
C LEU A 61 -1.73 26.16 -15.97
N ALA A 62 -2.75 26.61 -16.71
CA ALA A 62 -2.87 27.98 -17.22
C ALA A 62 -3.68 28.91 -16.28
N THR A 63 -4.22 28.40 -15.17
CA THR A 63 -4.82 29.23 -14.09
C THR A 63 -3.86 29.42 -12.91
N ASP A 64 -2.54 29.28 -13.14
CA ASP A 64 -1.44 29.39 -12.18
C ASP A 64 -1.73 28.83 -10.76
N PRO A 65 -2.01 27.51 -10.64
CA PRO A 65 -2.33 26.87 -9.37
C PRO A 65 -1.14 26.85 -8.41
N THR A 66 -1.42 26.79 -7.09
CA THR A 66 -0.37 26.88 -6.08
C THR A 66 0.55 25.66 -6.10
N LEU A 67 1.80 25.84 -5.65
CA LEU A 67 2.79 24.75 -5.61
C LEU A 67 2.32 23.58 -4.72
N GLU A 68 1.53 23.83 -3.68
CA GLU A 68 0.93 22.78 -2.85
C GLU A 68 -0.10 21.97 -3.65
N GLN A 69 -1.07 22.64 -4.28
CA GLN A 69 -2.09 22.02 -5.15
C GLN A 69 -1.44 21.22 -6.30
N MET A 70 -0.38 21.76 -6.91
CA MET A 70 0.37 21.04 -7.95
C MET A 70 1.05 19.77 -7.45
N ASN A 71 1.61 19.78 -6.22
CA ASN A 71 2.20 18.58 -5.64
C ASN A 71 1.13 17.54 -5.24
N GLU A 72 -0.02 17.96 -4.71
CA GLU A 72 -1.14 17.06 -4.41
C GLU A 72 -1.71 16.41 -5.68
N VAL A 73 -2.03 17.20 -6.70
CA VAL A 73 -2.51 16.69 -7.99
C VAL A 73 -1.45 15.81 -8.64
N PHE A 74 -0.16 16.15 -8.56
CA PHE A 74 0.91 15.31 -9.12
C PHE A 74 1.02 13.97 -8.41
N LYS A 75 0.94 13.96 -7.07
CA LYS A 75 0.98 12.73 -6.27
C LYS A 75 -0.14 11.78 -6.69
N GLU A 76 -1.40 12.23 -6.66
CA GLU A 76 -2.54 11.37 -6.98
C GLU A 76 -2.61 11.01 -8.48
N LEU A 77 -2.24 11.91 -9.39
CA LEU A 77 -2.27 11.65 -10.83
C LEU A 77 -1.10 10.76 -11.30
N SER A 78 0.10 10.91 -10.75
CA SER A 78 1.30 10.17 -11.23
C SER A 78 1.22 8.66 -11.00
N HIS A 79 0.49 8.22 -9.96
CA HIS A 79 0.17 6.81 -9.73
C HIS A 79 -0.88 6.25 -10.69
N ARG A 80 -1.76 7.11 -11.24
CA ARG A 80 -2.97 6.70 -11.99
C ARG A 80 -2.85 6.89 -13.50
N ASP A 81 -2.15 7.93 -13.95
CA ASP A 81 -1.84 8.20 -15.35
C ASP A 81 -0.53 8.99 -15.48
N ARG A 82 0.58 8.25 -15.64
CA ARG A 82 1.94 8.80 -15.81
C ARG A 82 2.14 9.54 -17.14
N GLY A 83 1.20 9.43 -18.08
CA GLY A 83 1.17 10.23 -19.31
C GLY A 83 0.59 11.61 -19.06
N ALA A 84 -0.62 11.66 -18.48
CA ALA A 84 -1.30 12.91 -18.11
C ALA A 84 -0.56 13.71 -17.03
N ALA A 85 0.22 13.05 -16.17
CA ALA A 85 1.07 13.72 -15.18
C ALA A 85 2.32 14.42 -15.76
N LYS A 86 2.66 14.26 -17.05
CA LYS A 86 3.88 14.85 -17.64
C LYS A 86 3.93 16.39 -17.59
N PRO A 87 2.91 17.14 -18.06
CA PRO A 87 2.98 18.61 -18.09
C PRO A 87 3.08 19.21 -16.68
N LEU A 88 2.45 18.55 -15.71
CA LEU A 88 2.50 18.93 -14.29
C LEU A 88 3.88 18.65 -13.69
N LYS A 89 4.52 17.53 -14.03
CA LYS A 89 5.92 17.28 -13.66
C LYS A 89 6.85 18.33 -14.30
N GLU A 90 6.66 18.62 -15.58
CA GLU A 90 7.48 19.58 -16.33
C GLU A 90 7.39 20.98 -15.71
N LYS A 91 6.18 21.44 -15.32
CA LYS A 91 5.99 22.69 -14.54
C LYS A 91 6.62 22.63 -13.15
N LEU A 92 6.48 21.53 -12.40
CA LEU A 92 7.11 21.38 -11.07
C LEU A 92 8.64 21.34 -11.12
N ASP A 93 9.24 20.72 -12.13
CA ASP A 93 10.69 20.70 -12.31
C ASP A 93 11.21 22.03 -12.86
N GLU A 94 10.40 22.76 -13.63
CA GLU A 94 10.70 24.12 -14.07
C GLU A 94 10.70 25.12 -12.90
N LEU A 95 9.70 25.10 -12.00
CA LEU A 95 9.72 25.93 -10.79
C LEU A 95 10.93 25.65 -9.88
N LYS A 96 11.42 24.39 -9.82
CA LYS A 96 12.66 24.06 -9.09
C LYS A 96 13.90 24.69 -9.74
N ARG A 97 13.96 24.72 -11.07
CA ARG A 97 15.05 25.39 -11.80
C ARG A 97 15.00 26.90 -11.59
N GLN A 98 13.82 27.51 -11.65
CA GLN A 98 13.62 28.94 -11.41
C GLN A 98 14.05 29.32 -10.00
N LYS A 99 13.60 28.58 -8.97
CA LYS A 99 14.05 28.79 -7.58
C LYS A 99 15.56 28.61 -7.38
N SER A 100 16.18 27.67 -8.10
CA SER A 100 17.65 27.51 -8.09
C SER A 100 18.36 28.69 -8.77
N GLN A 101 17.82 29.21 -9.87
CA GLN A 101 18.33 30.41 -10.55
C GLN A 101 18.15 31.68 -9.70
N GLU A 102 17.08 31.78 -8.90
CA GLU A 102 16.84 32.85 -7.93
C GLU A 102 17.83 32.79 -6.75
N GLN A 103 18.10 31.60 -6.22
CA GLN A 103 19.12 31.42 -5.19
C GLN A 103 20.51 31.82 -5.71
N MET A 104 20.87 31.38 -6.92
CA MET A 104 22.10 31.80 -7.58
C MET A 104 22.12 33.30 -7.90
N SER A 105 20.99 33.92 -8.28
CA SER A 105 20.98 35.36 -8.56
C SER A 105 21.17 36.20 -7.30
N VAL A 106 20.62 35.79 -6.16
CA VAL A 106 20.89 36.43 -4.86
C VAL A 106 22.37 36.30 -4.47
N GLU A 107 22.96 35.10 -4.57
CA GLU A 107 24.38 34.89 -4.26
C GLU A 107 25.33 35.70 -5.16
N TRP A 108 25.06 35.74 -6.47
CA TRP A 108 25.89 36.49 -7.42
C TRP A 108 25.65 38.00 -7.36
N ALA A 109 24.46 38.44 -6.98
CA ALA A 109 24.17 39.85 -6.71
C ALA A 109 24.91 40.36 -5.47
N GLN A 110 24.93 39.58 -4.38
CA GLN A 110 25.71 39.91 -3.18
C GLN A 110 27.21 40.04 -3.50
N LYS A 111 27.76 39.13 -4.33
CA LYS A 111 29.16 39.22 -4.81
C LYS A 111 29.40 40.46 -5.68
N ALA A 112 28.43 40.85 -6.53
CA ALA A 112 28.55 42.04 -7.37
C ALA A 112 28.53 43.32 -6.54
N GLN A 113 27.58 43.43 -5.61
CA GLN A 113 27.48 44.57 -4.70
C GLN A 113 28.74 44.69 -3.84
N GLY A 114 29.26 43.57 -3.33
CA GLY A 114 30.53 43.53 -2.59
C GLY A 114 31.77 43.89 -3.40
N LEU A 115 31.72 43.92 -4.74
CA LEU A 115 32.75 44.49 -5.62
C LEU A 115 32.49 45.98 -5.89
N ILE A 116 31.23 46.37 -6.08
CA ILE A 116 30.81 47.77 -6.32
C ILE A 116 31.07 48.65 -5.10
N ASP A 117 30.89 48.15 -3.88
CA ASP A 117 31.09 48.89 -2.62
C ASP A 117 32.57 49.04 -2.23
N GLN A 118 33.51 48.37 -2.92
CA GLN A 118 34.95 48.49 -2.65
C GLN A 118 35.49 49.86 -3.08
N SER A 119 36.24 50.50 -2.18
CA SER A 119 36.95 51.76 -2.47
C SER A 119 38.08 51.61 -3.50
N ARG A 120 38.60 50.39 -3.68
CA ARG A 120 39.54 50.01 -4.73
C ARG A 120 39.01 48.78 -5.46
N LEU A 121 38.55 48.96 -6.70
CA LEU A 121 38.07 47.84 -7.53
C LEU A 121 39.28 47.16 -8.21
N ASN A 122 39.42 45.85 -8.05
CA ASN A 122 40.33 45.08 -8.89
C ASN A 122 39.65 44.75 -10.23
N LEU A 123 40.16 45.31 -11.34
CA LEU A 123 39.65 45.10 -12.70
C LEU A 123 39.59 43.61 -13.08
N ALA A 124 40.56 42.81 -12.64
CA ALA A 124 40.61 41.37 -12.95
C ALA A 124 39.50 40.58 -12.23
N ASP A 125 39.20 40.89 -10.97
CA ASP A 125 38.12 40.23 -10.22
C ASP A 125 36.73 40.72 -10.73
N ALA A 126 36.62 41.97 -11.18
CA ALA A 126 35.41 42.51 -11.81
C ALA A 126 35.07 41.79 -13.13
N LEU A 127 36.05 41.60 -14.01
CA LEU A 127 35.88 40.84 -15.26
C LEU A 127 35.68 39.34 -14.99
N ALA A 128 36.34 38.78 -13.98
CA ALA A 128 36.13 37.39 -13.55
C ALA A 128 34.69 37.15 -13.06
N TRP A 129 34.10 38.08 -12.29
CA TRP A 129 32.71 37.96 -11.81
C TRP A 129 31.72 37.72 -12.96
N GLN A 130 31.82 38.45 -14.08
CA GLN A 130 30.92 38.26 -15.23
C GLN A 130 31.07 36.86 -15.84
N ARG A 131 32.31 36.42 -16.08
CA ARG A 131 32.62 35.10 -16.65
C ARG A 131 32.19 33.96 -15.74
N ASP A 132 32.46 34.08 -14.44
CA ASP A 132 32.28 32.99 -13.49
C ASP A 132 30.82 32.88 -13.03
N ALA A 133 30.06 33.98 -13.01
CA ALA A 133 28.60 33.96 -12.90
C ALA A 133 27.94 33.30 -14.13
N ALA A 134 28.41 33.61 -15.35
CA ALA A 134 27.93 32.95 -16.57
C ALA A 134 28.24 31.44 -16.55
N ARG A 135 29.45 31.05 -16.14
CA ARG A 135 29.87 29.65 -15.98
C ARG A 135 29.06 28.90 -14.91
N ALA A 136 28.60 29.58 -13.87
CA ALA A 136 27.71 29.03 -12.85
C ALA A 136 26.24 28.91 -13.32
N GLY A 137 25.87 29.43 -14.50
CA GLY A 137 24.49 29.43 -14.99
C GLY A 137 23.59 30.47 -14.31
N ALA A 138 24.17 31.53 -13.73
CA ALA A 138 23.41 32.62 -13.14
C ALA A 138 22.70 33.45 -14.24
N PRO A 139 21.44 33.88 -14.03
CA PRO A 139 20.65 34.57 -15.04
C PRO A 139 21.06 36.05 -15.19
N LEU A 140 22.23 36.32 -15.77
CA LEU A 140 22.83 37.66 -15.97
C LEU A 140 21.99 38.65 -16.80
N SER A 141 20.91 38.18 -17.43
CA SER A 141 19.93 38.99 -18.19
C SER A 141 18.64 39.28 -17.41
N ARG A 142 18.53 38.85 -16.15
CA ARG A 142 17.42 39.18 -15.24
C ARG A 142 17.88 40.14 -14.14
N GLU A 143 16.98 40.94 -13.62
CA GLU A 143 17.26 41.74 -12.43
C GLU A 143 17.43 40.87 -11.17
N PRO A 144 18.26 41.28 -10.20
CA PRO A 144 19.12 42.48 -10.21
C PRO A 144 20.47 42.29 -10.93
N LEU A 145 20.76 41.11 -11.50
CA LEU A 145 22.06 40.84 -12.10
C LEU A 145 22.35 41.67 -13.35
N ALA A 146 21.34 42.04 -14.12
CA ALA A 146 21.50 42.84 -15.33
C ALA A 146 21.99 44.27 -15.03
N THR A 147 21.34 44.98 -14.09
CA THR A 147 21.79 46.30 -13.59
C THR A 147 23.14 46.24 -12.87
N LEU A 148 23.39 45.21 -12.06
CA LEU A 148 24.68 45.02 -11.39
C LEU A 148 25.82 44.74 -12.39
N ARG A 149 25.55 44.01 -13.48
CA ARG A 149 26.52 43.81 -14.58
C ARG A 149 26.81 45.10 -15.34
N GLN A 150 25.79 45.93 -15.58
CA GLN A 150 25.95 47.22 -16.26
C GLN A 150 26.78 48.19 -15.42
N THR A 151 26.41 48.44 -14.17
CA THR A 151 27.12 49.37 -13.27
C THR A 151 28.57 48.95 -13.03
N LEU A 152 28.85 47.64 -12.90
CA LEU A 152 30.20 47.12 -12.81
C LEU A 152 31.00 47.31 -14.11
N ALA A 153 30.38 47.16 -15.28
CA ALA A 153 31.03 47.42 -16.58
C ALA A 153 31.29 48.93 -16.81
N GLU A 154 30.37 49.80 -16.40
CA GLU A 154 30.54 51.26 -16.45
C GLU A 154 31.68 51.71 -15.54
N ARG A 155 31.82 51.13 -14.33
CA ARG A 155 32.94 51.40 -13.42
C ARG A 155 34.27 50.89 -13.96
N VAL A 156 34.31 49.70 -14.56
CA VAL A 156 35.52 49.18 -15.23
C VAL A 156 35.93 50.12 -16.37
N LYS A 157 35.01 50.47 -17.26
CA LYS A 157 35.29 51.34 -18.41
C LYS A 157 35.80 52.72 -17.97
N ALA A 158 35.22 53.32 -16.93
CA ALA A 158 35.67 54.62 -16.46
C ALA A 158 37.10 54.60 -15.85
N ILE A 159 37.53 53.47 -15.28
CA ILE A 159 38.92 53.22 -14.87
C ILE A 159 39.84 53.06 -16.10
N GLU A 160 39.40 52.38 -17.15
CA GLU A 160 40.14 52.25 -18.42
C GLU A 160 40.27 53.62 -19.12
N ASP A 161 39.19 54.40 -19.19
CA ASP A 161 39.16 55.77 -19.70
C ASP A 161 40.05 56.73 -18.86
N LEU A 162 40.30 56.44 -17.57
CA LEU A 162 41.31 57.13 -16.76
C LEU A 162 42.74 56.71 -17.14
N GLN A 163 43.00 55.41 -17.27
CA GLN A 163 44.32 54.89 -17.65
C GLN A 163 44.78 55.43 -19.01
N HIS A 164 43.88 55.47 -19.99
CA HIS A 164 44.13 56.07 -21.29
C HIS A 164 44.39 57.59 -21.21
N ARG A 165 43.65 58.33 -20.38
CA ARG A 165 43.94 59.75 -20.14
C ARG A 165 45.34 59.96 -19.56
N VAL A 166 45.79 59.14 -18.61
CA VAL A 166 47.17 59.21 -18.09
C VAL A 166 48.24 58.92 -19.16
N GLN A 167 47.95 58.04 -20.12
CA GLN A 167 48.84 57.80 -21.27
C GLN A 167 48.93 59.06 -22.17
N VAL A 168 47.79 59.66 -22.51
CA VAL A 168 47.74 60.89 -23.32
C VAL A 168 48.44 62.05 -22.63
N GLU A 169 48.23 62.25 -21.32
CA GLU A 169 48.93 63.31 -20.58
C GLU A 169 50.44 63.08 -20.51
N ARG A 170 50.91 61.83 -20.42
CA ARG A 170 52.35 61.52 -20.52
C ARG A 170 52.91 61.87 -21.89
N GLU A 171 52.20 61.57 -22.97
CA GLU A 171 52.62 61.90 -24.33
C GLU A 171 52.63 63.42 -24.56
N ALA A 172 51.63 64.14 -24.06
CA ALA A 172 51.58 65.60 -24.06
C ALA A 172 52.79 66.21 -23.31
N ALA A 173 53.14 65.70 -22.13
CA ALA A 173 54.32 66.16 -21.39
C ALA A 173 55.63 65.99 -22.18
N VAL A 174 55.79 64.86 -22.88
CA VAL A 174 56.96 64.60 -23.73
C VAL A 174 56.99 65.56 -24.93
N LEU A 175 55.85 65.85 -25.57
CA LEU A 175 55.78 66.79 -26.68
C LEU A 175 56.08 68.24 -26.25
N ILE A 176 55.66 68.65 -25.05
CA ILE A 176 56.00 69.97 -24.49
C ILE A 176 57.50 70.03 -24.17
N ALA A 177 58.08 68.99 -23.57
CA ALA A 177 59.51 68.90 -23.31
C ALA A 177 60.34 68.94 -24.61
N GLN A 178 59.95 68.19 -25.64
CA GLN A 178 60.58 68.25 -26.97
C GLN A 178 60.48 69.63 -27.63
N ARG A 179 59.36 70.34 -27.45
CA ARG A 179 59.22 71.73 -27.93
C ARG A 179 60.18 72.68 -27.20
N ILE A 180 60.42 72.47 -25.91
CA ILE A 180 61.43 73.21 -25.12
C ILE A 180 62.85 72.89 -25.62
N GLU A 181 63.18 71.61 -25.83
CA GLU A 181 64.47 71.17 -26.40
C GLU A 181 64.73 71.80 -27.78
N VAL A 182 63.72 71.81 -28.67
CA VAL A 182 63.83 72.44 -29.99
C VAL A 182 64.05 73.95 -29.90
N LEU A 183 63.49 74.66 -28.91
CA LEU A 183 63.81 76.08 -28.72
C LEU A 183 65.26 76.34 -28.28
N SER A 184 65.91 75.37 -27.61
CA SER A 184 67.33 75.50 -27.22
C SER A 184 68.31 75.48 -28.41
N THR A 185 67.85 75.05 -29.60
CA THR A 185 68.64 75.09 -30.85
C THR A 185 68.32 76.30 -31.73
N LYS A 186 67.36 77.15 -31.32
CA LYS A 186 66.97 78.38 -32.02
C LYS A 186 67.59 79.63 -31.37
N PRO A 187 67.63 80.77 -32.09
CA PRO A 187 68.05 82.05 -31.51
C PRO A 187 67.28 82.42 -30.26
N TRP A 188 67.96 82.89 -29.22
CA TRP A 188 67.35 83.08 -27.89
C TRP A 188 66.17 84.07 -27.88
N ARG A 189 66.14 85.02 -28.83
CA ARG A 189 65.04 85.99 -28.99
C ARG A 189 63.75 85.34 -29.50
N GLU A 190 63.82 84.26 -30.28
CA GLU A 190 62.63 83.49 -30.68
C GLU A 190 62.11 82.66 -29.49
N ALA A 191 63.03 82.04 -28.73
CA ALA A 191 62.68 81.34 -27.50
C ALA A 191 62.00 82.27 -26.48
N GLN A 192 62.50 83.52 -26.35
CA GLN A 192 61.91 84.55 -25.48
C GLN A 192 60.47 84.90 -25.87
N GLN A 193 60.17 85.04 -27.17
CA GLN A 193 58.82 85.36 -27.66
C GLN A 193 57.83 84.20 -27.43
N ILE A 194 58.29 82.95 -27.50
CA ILE A 194 57.43 81.76 -27.35
C ILE A 194 57.25 81.37 -25.88
N ALA A 195 58.14 81.79 -24.97
CA ALA A 195 58.16 81.39 -23.56
C ALA A 195 56.81 81.58 -22.82
N GLU A 196 56.10 82.70 -23.04
CA GLU A 196 54.81 82.95 -22.36
C GLU A 196 53.72 81.95 -22.76
N THR A 197 53.73 81.51 -24.03
CA THR A 197 52.82 80.45 -24.51
C THR A 197 53.16 79.12 -23.86
N LEU A 198 54.45 78.76 -23.77
CA LEU A 198 54.87 77.53 -23.11
C LEU A 198 54.60 77.53 -21.60
N ARG A 199 54.77 78.66 -20.90
CA ARG A 199 54.40 78.77 -19.48
C ARG A 199 52.90 78.49 -19.29
N THR A 200 52.07 78.98 -20.22
CA THR A 200 50.63 78.70 -20.26
C THR A 200 50.34 77.22 -20.54
N ASP A 201 51.00 76.63 -21.54
CA ASP A 201 50.84 75.22 -21.92
C ASP A 201 51.23 74.26 -20.78
N VAL A 202 52.39 74.49 -20.15
CA VAL A 202 52.86 73.74 -18.96
C VAL A 202 51.89 73.91 -17.79
N GLY A 203 51.39 75.12 -17.54
CA GLY A 203 50.41 75.40 -16.50
C GLY A 203 49.08 74.67 -16.69
N GLN A 204 48.57 74.62 -17.93
CA GLN A 204 47.35 73.85 -18.26
C GLN A 204 47.56 72.34 -18.09
N TRP A 205 48.68 71.82 -18.58
CA TRP A 205 49.04 70.40 -18.43
C TRP A 205 49.12 69.99 -16.95
N GLN A 206 49.75 70.81 -16.09
CA GLN A 206 49.83 70.51 -14.66
C GLN A 206 48.47 70.51 -13.97
N GLN A 207 47.52 71.33 -14.43
CA GLN A 207 46.14 71.32 -13.94
C GLN A 207 45.39 70.05 -14.39
N GLN A 208 45.56 69.65 -15.65
CA GLN A 208 44.98 68.41 -16.21
C GLN A 208 45.50 67.16 -15.47
N ALA A 209 46.82 67.01 -15.34
CA ALA A 209 47.45 65.94 -14.56
C ALA A 209 46.99 65.93 -13.08
N SER A 210 46.89 67.10 -12.45
CA SER A 210 46.39 67.21 -11.06
C SER A 210 44.90 66.89 -10.93
N GLY A 211 44.11 67.08 -11.99
CA GLY A 211 42.69 66.73 -12.04
C GLY A 211 42.45 65.22 -12.15
N LEU A 212 43.27 64.49 -12.93
CA LEU A 212 43.19 63.02 -13.01
C LEU A 212 43.43 62.37 -11.65
N ALA A 213 44.39 62.87 -10.87
CA ALA A 213 44.70 62.39 -9.53
C ALA A 213 43.62 62.68 -8.46
N GLN A 214 42.58 63.46 -8.79
CA GLN A 214 41.45 63.78 -7.92
C GLN A 214 40.17 63.00 -8.26
N ASP A 215 40.18 62.16 -9.30
CA ASP A 215 39.03 61.34 -9.67
C ASP A 215 38.72 60.31 -8.57
N ALA A 216 37.44 60.12 -8.24
CA ALA A 216 36.99 59.17 -7.23
C ALA A 216 37.40 57.72 -7.54
N GLN A 217 37.68 57.40 -8.81
CA GLN A 217 38.15 56.09 -9.24
C GLN A 217 39.68 55.94 -9.26
N TRP A 218 40.44 57.03 -9.05
CA TRP A 218 41.92 57.01 -9.00
C TRP A 218 42.52 55.93 -8.07
N PRO A 219 41.94 55.61 -6.89
CA PRO A 219 42.42 54.51 -6.05
C PRO A 219 42.28 53.10 -6.66
N SER A 220 41.52 52.95 -7.75
CA SER A 220 41.32 51.70 -8.51
C SER A 220 42.13 51.65 -9.82
N VAL A 221 42.89 52.70 -10.13
CA VAL A 221 43.79 52.75 -11.29
C VAL A 221 45.02 51.88 -11.03
N ASP A 222 45.51 51.20 -12.08
CA ASP A 222 46.62 50.26 -11.97
C ASP A 222 47.95 50.94 -11.58
N ALA A 223 48.77 50.26 -10.77
CA ALA A 223 49.71 50.92 -9.87
C ALA A 223 50.94 51.57 -10.56
N LYS A 224 51.22 51.23 -11.82
CA LYS A 224 52.19 51.95 -12.67
C LYS A 224 51.75 53.35 -13.09
N PHE A 225 50.44 53.63 -13.21
CA PHE A 225 49.98 54.90 -13.79
C PHE A 225 50.21 56.12 -12.87
N PRO A 226 49.95 56.07 -11.55
CA PRO A 226 50.28 57.18 -10.66
C PRO A 226 51.77 57.58 -10.65
N PRO A 227 52.75 56.68 -10.41
CA PRO A 227 54.17 57.07 -10.44
C PRO A 227 54.66 57.44 -11.84
N MET A 228 54.02 56.96 -12.91
CA MET A 228 54.31 57.40 -14.29
C MET A 228 53.85 58.85 -14.54
N LEU A 229 52.70 59.27 -13.98
CA LEU A 229 52.22 60.65 -14.06
C LEU A 229 53.01 61.60 -13.15
N ASP A 230 53.39 61.14 -11.95
CA ASP A 230 54.28 61.90 -11.07
C ASP A 230 55.67 62.07 -11.70
N ALA A 231 56.20 61.04 -12.37
CA ALA A 231 57.47 61.11 -13.08
C ALA A 231 57.41 62.08 -14.28
N SER A 232 56.37 62.04 -15.12
CA SER A 232 56.24 63.01 -16.23
C SER A 232 56.06 64.44 -15.71
N ARG A 233 55.34 64.63 -14.60
CA ARG A 233 55.21 65.92 -13.93
C ARG A 233 56.55 66.46 -13.42
N GLN A 234 57.33 65.63 -12.74
CA GLN A 234 58.66 66.02 -12.24
C GLN A 234 59.62 66.32 -13.39
N GLN A 235 59.61 65.50 -14.44
CA GLN A 235 60.46 65.71 -15.63
C GLN A 235 60.10 67.01 -16.36
N LEU A 236 58.81 67.26 -16.63
CA LEU A 236 58.39 68.48 -17.32
C LEU A 236 58.68 69.74 -16.47
N GLN A 237 58.44 69.69 -15.16
CA GLN A 237 58.78 70.78 -14.25
C GLN A 237 60.29 71.08 -14.27
N LEU A 238 61.15 70.06 -14.17
CA LEU A 238 62.61 70.24 -14.20
C LEU A 238 63.11 70.80 -15.53
N VAL A 239 62.54 70.35 -16.66
CA VAL A 239 62.87 70.87 -18.00
C VAL A 239 62.39 72.32 -18.16
N TRP A 240 61.20 72.66 -17.64
CA TRP A 240 60.68 74.02 -17.64
C TRP A 240 61.54 74.96 -16.79
N ASP A 241 61.82 74.60 -15.53
CA ASP A 241 62.60 75.44 -14.60
C ASP A 241 64.03 75.68 -15.12
N ALA A 242 64.64 74.66 -15.74
CA ALA A 242 65.95 74.80 -16.38
C ALA A 242 65.91 75.72 -17.61
N PHE A 243 64.86 75.65 -18.43
CA PHE A 243 64.66 76.54 -19.57
C PHE A 243 64.41 77.98 -19.14
N GLU A 244 63.52 78.21 -18.17
CA GLU A 244 63.19 79.54 -17.64
C GLU A 244 64.41 80.20 -16.98
N ALA A 245 65.20 79.44 -16.18
CA ALA A 245 66.45 79.91 -15.60
C ALA A 245 67.51 80.25 -16.66
N ALA A 246 67.71 79.37 -17.66
CA ALA A 246 68.67 79.62 -18.74
C ALA A 246 68.28 80.82 -19.61
N LEU A 247 66.99 80.99 -19.90
CA LEU A 247 66.46 82.12 -20.66
C LEU A 247 66.61 83.44 -19.88
N ALA A 248 66.27 83.46 -18.59
CA ALA A 248 66.48 84.62 -17.73
C ALA A 248 67.96 85.02 -17.62
N GLN A 249 68.86 84.03 -17.49
CA GLN A 249 70.30 84.26 -17.52
C GLN A 249 70.77 84.82 -18.87
N THR A 250 70.21 84.34 -19.98
CA THR A 250 70.52 84.83 -21.34
C THR A 250 70.12 86.30 -21.52
N VAL A 251 68.93 86.69 -21.06
CA VAL A 251 68.46 88.09 -21.09
C VAL A 251 69.34 89.00 -20.23
N ALA A 252 69.75 88.55 -19.04
CA ALA A 252 70.71 89.28 -18.19
C ALA A 252 72.10 89.39 -18.85
N ALA A 253 72.50 88.40 -19.64
CA ALA A 253 73.79 88.35 -20.34
C ALA A 253 73.83 89.19 -21.64
N ASP A 254 72.70 89.42 -22.31
CA ASP A 254 72.55 90.44 -23.37
C ASP A 254 72.63 91.85 -22.76
N ALA A 255 71.92 92.08 -21.65
CA ALA A 255 71.88 93.37 -20.96
C ALA A 255 73.17 93.75 -20.20
N SER A 256 74.12 92.83 -20.00
CA SER A 256 75.36 93.08 -19.26
C SER A 256 76.51 92.17 -19.69
N PRO A 257 77.55 92.69 -20.39
CA PRO A 257 78.68 91.89 -20.90
C PRO A 257 79.50 91.16 -19.84
N GLN A 258 79.42 91.58 -18.56
CA GLN A 258 80.12 90.91 -17.44
C GLN A 258 79.32 89.74 -16.84
N ALA A 259 78.03 89.58 -17.18
CA ALA A 259 77.21 88.51 -16.62
C ALA A 259 77.59 87.13 -17.22
N PRO A 260 77.48 86.04 -16.43
CA PRO A 260 77.86 84.69 -16.86
C PRO A 260 76.97 84.18 -17.99
N LEU A 261 77.59 83.50 -18.95
CA LEU A 261 76.90 82.93 -20.12
C LEU A 261 75.95 81.78 -19.73
N PRO A 262 74.82 81.60 -20.45
CA PRO A 262 73.84 80.55 -20.17
C PRO A 262 74.41 79.15 -20.44
N ALA A 263 73.78 78.13 -19.87
CA ALA A 263 74.15 76.73 -20.07
C ALA A 263 73.78 76.16 -21.47
N VAL A 264 72.91 76.85 -22.22
CA VAL A 264 72.50 76.46 -23.58
C VAL A 264 73.58 76.88 -24.58
N PRO A 265 74.25 75.95 -25.31
CA PRO A 265 75.39 76.28 -26.16
C PRO A 265 75.10 77.33 -27.22
N VAL A 266 74.00 77.18 -27.98
CA VAL A 266 73.64 78.10 -29.08
C VAL A 266 73.48 79.54 -28.57
N TRP A 267 72.77 79.73 -27.47
CA TRP A 267 72.58 81.06 -26.88
C TRP A 267 73.88 81.64 -26.28
N ALA A 268 74.73 80.78 -25.72
CA ALA A 268 76.05 81.17 -25.24
C ALA A 268 77.03 81.50 -26.39
N ASP A 269 76.88 80.85 -27.55
CA ASP A 269 77.64 81.11 -28.78
C ASP A 269 77.17 82.43 -29.43
N GLU A 270 75.85 82.67 -29.53
CA GLU A 270 75.28 83.95 -29.96
C GLU A 270 75.76 85.12 -29.08
N LEU A 271 75.74 84.95 -27.75
CA LEU A 271 76.26 85.95 -26.82
C LEU A 271 77.79 86.09 -26.88
N ARG A 272 78.56 85.04 -27.19
CA ARG A 272 80.01 85.14 -27.41
C ARG A 272 80.34 85.85 -28.72
N ALA A 273 79.59 85.61 -29.78
CA ALA A 273 79.70 86.37 -31.02
C ALA A 273 79.37 87.87 -30.80
N ALA A 274 78.29 88.17 -30.06
CA ALA A 274 77.93 89.54 -29.69
C ALA A 274 78.99 90.23 -28.77
N ARG A 275 79.75 89.44 -28.01
CA ARG A 275 80.87 89.89 -27.16
C ARG A 275 82.25 89.84 -27.87
N GLY A 276 82.31 89.42 -29.13
CA GLY A 276 83.56 89.35 -29.91
C GLY A 276 84.52 88.23 -29.49
N GLN A 277 84.02 87.06 -29.11
CA GLN A 277 84.82 85.91 -28.64
C GLN A 277 84.66 84.70 -29.58
N ASP A 278 85.78 84.10 -30.00
CA ASP A 278 85.81 82.95 -30.91
C ASP A 278 85.12 81.69 -30.33
N VAL A 279 84.47 80.92 -31.20
CA VAL A 279 83.76 79.68 -30.84
C VAL A 279 84.55 78.47 -31.34
N ALA A 280 85.01 77.62 -30.41
CA ALA A 280 85.81 76.44 -30.71
C ALA A 280 84.94 75.18 -30.93
N ALA A 281 85.24 74.40 -31.98
CA ALA A 281 84.49 73.19 -32.31
C ALA A 281 84.81 72.00 -31.37
N PRO A 282 83.84 71.11 -31.07
CA PRO A 282 84.07 69.93 -30.22
C PRO A 282 84.96 68.86 -30.88
N ALA A 283 85.84 68.23 -30.10
CA ALA A 283 86.73 67.18 -30.58
C ALA A 283 86.07 65.78 -30.60
N GLU A 284 86.30 65.03 -31.68
CA GLU A 284 85.86 63.64 -31.82
C GLU A 284 86.62 62.66 -30.90
N LYS A 285 85.99 61.51 -30.59
CA LYS A 285 86.58 60.45 -29.74
C LYS A 285 86.91 59.18 -30.56
N PRO A 286 87.99 58.46 -30.24
CA PRO A 286 88.56 57.43 -31.12
C PRO A 286 87.69 56.16 -31.23
N ALA A 287 87.54 55.66 -32.47
CA ALA A 287 86.59 54.61 -32.82
C ALA A 287 87.00 53.16 -32.48
N GLN A 288 88.14 52.92 -31.82
CA GLN A 288 88.67 51.56 -31.59
C GLN A 288 88.18 50.87 -30.31
N ASP A 289 87.73 51.64 -29.30
CA ASP A 289 87.06 51.08 -28.11
C ASP A 289 85.69 50.45 -28.45
N THR A 290 85.10 50.90 -29.56
CA THR A 290 83.69 50.66 -29.90
C THR A 290 83.35 49.20 -30.15
N GLN A 291 84.17 48.43 -30.87
CA GLN A 291 83.82 47.06 -31.26
C GLN A 291 83.86 46.07 -30.08
N ALA A 292 84.91 46.12 -29.25
CA ALA A 292 85.00 45.28 -28.06
C ALA A 292 83.94 45.64 -27.00
N GLN A 293 83.45 46.88 -26.98
CA GLN A 293 82.28 47.26 -26.19
C GLN A 293 80.97 46.79 -26.84
N GLN A 294 80.81 46.90 -28.17
CA GLN A 294 79.63 46.43 -28.90
C GLN A 294 79.39 44.94 -28.70
N GLU A 295 80.42 44.08 -28.77
CA GLU A 295 80.28 42.66 -28.46
C GLU A 295 79.81 42.40 -27.02
N LYS A 296 80.38 43.12 -26.03
CA LYS A 296 79.97 42.96 -24.62
C LYS A 296 78.53 43.43 -24.39
N ARG A 297 78.12 44.53 -25.02
CA ARG A 297 76.72 45.01 -25.02
C ARG A 297 75.79 44.00 -25.69
N ALA A 298 76.19 43.38 -26.80
CA ALA A 298 75.39 42.37 -27.49
C ALA A 298 75.18 41.09 -26.67
N ARG A 299 76.21 40.59 -25.98
CA ARG A 299 76.11 39.41 -25.09
C ARG A 299 75.19 39.71 -23.90
N VAL A 300 75.41 40.83 -23.21
CA VAL A 300 74.55 41.32 -22.11
C VAL A 300 73.09 41.51 -22.57
N ALA A 301 72.87 42.06 -23.76
CA ALA A 301 71.53 42.25 -24.31
C ALA A 301 70.82 40.91 -24.59
N ALA A 302 71.54 39.89 -25.10
CA ALA A 302 71.00 38.56 -25.33
C ALA A 302 70.69 37.80 -24.03
N GLU A 303 71.56 37.92 -23.01
CA GLU A 303 71.33 37.35 -21.68
C GLU A 303 70.10 37.99 -21.00
N LEU A 304 69.94 39.31 -21.12
CA LEU A 304 68.77 40.02 -20.62
C LEU A 304 67.49 39.64 -21.40
N ASP A 305 67.52 39.59 -22.73
CA ASP A 305 66.34 39.24 -23.54
C ASP A 305 65.84 37.80 -23.27
N GLN A 306 66.75 36.86 -22.99
CA GLN A 306 66.41 35.51 -22.52
C GLN A 306 65.75 35.53 -21.12
N ALA A 307 66.29 36.31 -20.18
CA ALA A 307 65.68 36.46 -18.85
C ALA A 307 64.30 37.15 -18.92
N LEU A 308 64.14 38.12 -19.84
CA LEU A 308 62.87 38.81 -20.08
C LEU A 308 61.83 37.91 -20.74
N THR A 309 62.17 37.12 -21.76
CA THR A 309 61.22 36.18 -22.36
C THR A 309 60.75 35.10 -21.37
N VAL A 310 61.59 34.70 -20.40
CA VAL A 310 61.13 33.87 -19.27
C VAL A 310 60.17 34.64 -18.37
N LEU A 311 60.52 35.86 -17.93
CA LEU A 311 59.64 36.66 -17.06
C LEU A 311 58.29 36.99 -17.71
N GLU A 312 58.29 37.43 -18.97
CA GLU A 312 57.09 37.74 -19.74
C GLU A 312 56.19 36.51 -19.95
N ARG A 313 56.78 35.31 -20.13
CA ARG A 313 56.01 34.07 -20.17
C ARG A 313 55.35 33.75 -18.82
N GLU A 314 56.11 33.84 -17.72
CA GLU A 314 55.59 33.61 -16.35
C GLU A 314 54.59 34.68 -15.88
N LEU A 315 54.50 35.82 -16.59
CA LEU A 315 53.45 36.82 -16.45
C LEU A 315 52.23 36.47 -17.32
N ALA A 316 52.44 36.11 -18.58
CA ALA A 316 51.37 35.77 -19.54
C ALA A 316 50.62 34.47 -19.23
N GLU A 317 51.30 33.47 -18.66
CA GLU A 317 50.68 32.22 -18.15
C GLU A 317 49.88 32.44 -16.84
N GLY A 318 50.01 33.62 -16.23
CA GLY A 318 49.39 33.99 -14.96
C GLY A 318 50.24 33.56 -13.76
N HIS A 319 50.82 34.56 -13.07
CA HIS A 319 51.78 34.46 -11.95
C HIS A 319 51.99 33.05 -11.36
N GLY A 320 52.93 32.31 -11.95
CA GLY A 320 53.41 31.04 -11.43
C GLY A 320 54.26 31.19 -10.16
N LYS A 321 54.68 30.06 -9.57
CA LYS A 321 55.63 30.08 -8.44
C LYS A 321 57.05 30.54 -8.84
N ALA A 322 57.34 30.64 -10.14
CA ALA A 322 58.64 31.08 -10.65
C ALA A 322 58.71 32.57 -11.02
N THR A 323 57.58 33.27 -11.19
CA THR A 323 57.52 34.73 -11.44
C THR A 323 58.42 35.57 -10.51
N PRO A 324 58.41 35.40 -9.16
CA PRO A 324 59.31 36.16 -8.28
C PRO A 324 60.80 35.82 -8.48
N LYS A 325 61.13 34.60 -8.93
CA LYS A 325 62.51 34.24 -9.27
C LYS A 325 62.94 34.89 -10.59
N ALA A 326 62.14 34.77 -11.65
CA ALA A 326 62.42 35.41 -12.94
C ALA A 326 62.58 36.94 -12.79
N ALA A 327 61.75 37.56 -11.95
CA ALA A 327 61.88 38.97 -11.60
C ALA A 327 63.17 39.29 -10.81
N ALA A 328 63.65 38.38 -9.95
CA ALA A 328 64.94 38.54 -9.26
C ALA A 328 66.13 38.39 -10.22
N ASP A 329 66.08 37.42 -11.14
CA ASP A 329 67.12 37.15 -12.13
C ASP A 329 67.28 38.36 -13.10
N VAL A 330 66.17 38.93 -13.60
CA VAL A 330 66.18 40.18 -14.40
C VAL A 330 66.73 41.36 -13.59
N ARG A 331 66.29 41.56 -12.33
CA ARG A 331 66.83 42.61 -11.44
C ARG A 331 68.33 42.47 -11.21
N ALA A 332 68.87 41.25 -11.16
CA ALA A 332 70.29 40.99 -11.01
C ALA A 332 71.09 41.44 -12.25
N LEU A 333 70.62 41.10 -13.45
CA LEU A 333 71.25 41.49 -14.73
C LEU A 333 71.23 43.01 -14.95
N LEU A 334 70.11 43.70 -14.65
CA LEU A 334 70.05 45.16 -14.67
C LEU A 334 71.08 45.77 -13.70
N LYS A 335 71.22 45.20 -12.50
CA LYS A 335 72.15 45.70 -11.47
C LYS A 335 73.62 45.47 -11.83
N SER A 336 73.98 44.35 -12.48
CA SER A 336 75.36 44.07 -12.88
C SER A 336 75.78 44.77 -14.17
N HIS A 337 74.85 44.99 -15.10
CA HIS A 337 75.20 45.41 -16.48
C HIS A 337 74.42 46.63 -17.03
N GLY A 338 73.65 47.36 -16.21
CA GLY A 338 72.82 48.51 -16.63
C GLY A 338 73.51 49.53 -17.57
N ARG A 339 74.81 49.78 -17.40
CA ARG A 339 75.59 50.71 -18.27
C ARG A 339 75.90 50.18 -19.68
N LEU A 340 75.56 48.93 -19.98
CA LEU A 340 75.80 48.24 -21.26
C LEU A 340 74.51 47.83 -21.98
N ILE A 341 73.34 48.04 -21.36
CA ILE A 341 72.06 47.60 -21.89
C ILE A 341 71.46 48.69 -22.82
N PRO A 342 70.92 48.33 -24.00
CA PRO A 342 70.18 49.28 -24.85
C PRO A 342 68.92 49.80 -24.15
N ALA A 343 68.64 51.10 -24.25
CA ALA A 343 67.52 51.76 -23.56
C ALA A 343 66.15 51.10 -23.84
N ALA A 344 65.93 50.53 -25.03
CA ALA A 344 64.71 49.80 -25.35
C ALA A 344 64.54 48.48 -24.56
N LEU A 345 65.63 47.77 -24.26
CA LEU A 345 65.60 46.56 -23.44
C LEU A 345 65.50 46.90 -21.94
N ASP A 346 66.12 47.98 -21.49
CA ASP A 346 65.96 48.48 -20.11
C ASP A 346 64.50 48.93 -19.86
N ALA A 347 63.89 49.68 -20.79
CA ALA A 347 62.48 50.07 -20.70
C ALA A 347 61.54 48.85 -20.68
N ARG A 348 61.78 47.83 -21.51
CA ARG A 348 61.04 46.55 -21.50
C ARG A 348 61.22 45.81 -20.17
N ALA A 349 62.44 45.77 -19.64
CA ALA A 349 62.73 45.15 -18.36
C ALA A 349 62.03 45.85 -17.18
N GLN A 350 62.06 47.18 -17.15
CA GLN A 350 61.38 47.97 -16.12
C GLN A 350 59.86 47.81 -16.21
N ALA A 351 59.28 47.72 -17.41
CA ALA A 351 57.86 47.44 -17.60
C ALA A 351 57.46 46.04 -17.10
N ALA A 352 58.20 44.99 -17.45
CA ALA A 352 57.95 43.62 -16.99
C ALA A 352 58.14 43.46 -15.47
N LEU A 353 59.16 44.13 -14.89
CA LEU A 353 59.37 44.17 -13.44
C LEU A 353 58.30 44.98 -12.70
N GLY A 354 57.72 46.00 -13.34
CA GLY A 354 56.55 46.72 -12.86
C GLY A 354 55.34 45.79 -12.75
N GLN A 355 54.98 45.10 -13.84
CA GLN A 355 53.88 44.12 -13.87
C GLN A 355 54.06 42.98 -12.85
N ALA A 356 55.29 42.48 -12.69
CA ALA A 356 55.61 41.50 -11.66
C ALA A 356 55.41 42.05 -10.23
N GLY A 357 55.77 43.32 -9.99
CA GLY A 357 55.56 44.00 -8.71
C GLY A 357 54.09 44.34 -8.43
N GLU A 358 53.32 44.70 -9.46
CA GLU A 358 51.86 44.91 -9.39
C GLU A 358 51.16 43.63 -8.94
N LEU A 359 51.44 42.50 -9.62
CA LEU A 359 50.87 41.20 -9.27
C LEU A 359 51.32 40.69 -7.89
N GLU A 360 52.59 40.87 -7.53
CA GLU A 360 53.09 40.50 -6.20
C GLU A 360 52.45 41.35 -5.08
N GLY A 361 52.26 42.64 -5.31
CA GLY A 361 51.57 43.56 -4.39
C GLY A 361 50.10 43.17 -4.17
N TRP A 362 49.36 42.94 -5.27
CA TRP A 362 47.97 42.48 -5.21
C TRP A 362 47.85 41.10 -4.56
N GLN A 363 48.77 40.17 -4.79
CA GLN A 363 48.76 38.86 -4.11
C GLN A 363 49.01 38.97 -2.62
N ARG A 364 49.95 39.81 -2.17
CA ARG A 364 50.20 40.06 -0.73
C ARG A 364 48.94 40.63 -0.08
N TRP A 365 48.34 41.67 -0.66
CA TRP A 365 47.11 42.28 -0.15
C TRP A 365 45.95 41.28 -0.12
N ARG A 366 45.74 40.49 -1.18
CA ARG A 366 44.70 39.45 -1.23
C ARG A 366 44.93 38.34 -0.20
N ALA A 367 46.17 37.94 0.01
CA ALA A 367 46.53 36.96 1.04
C ALA A 367 46.28 37.51 2.45
N ASP A 368 46.56 38.79 2.71
CA ASP A 368 46.24 39.44 3.97
C ASP A 368 44.73 39.62 4.18
N GLN A 369 43.94 39.97 3.16
CA GLN A 369 42.48 39.94 3.25
C GLN A 369 41.94 38.54 3.58
N LEU A 370 42.47 37.48 2.95
CA LEU A 370 42.10 36.10 3.28
C LEU A 370 42.54 35.69 4.70
N ARG A 371 43.66 36.22 5.21
CA ARG A 371 44.10 36.02 6.61
C ARG A 371 43.18 36.77 7.59
N GLU A 372 42.77 37.99 7.27
CA GLU A 372 41.80 38.77 8.07
C GLU A 372 40.43 38.08 8.13
N GLU A 373 39.95 37.54 7.01
CA GLU A 373 38.75 36.68 6.98
C GLU A 373 38.92 35.44 7.87
N LEU A 374 40.07 34.75 7.83
CA LEU A 374 40.32 33.56 8.65
C LEU A 374 40.42 33.89 10.14
N VAL A 375 41.01 35.04 10.51
CA VAL A 375 41.00 35.57 11.89
C VAL A 375 39.56 35.85 12.34
N ALA A 376 38.79 36.62 11.56
CA ALA A 376 37.41 36.97 11.91
C ALA A 376 36.51 35.72 12.04
N ARG A 377 36.68 34.72 11.15
CA ARG A 377 36.00 33.43 11.22
C ARG A 377 36.39 32.63 12.47
N ALA A 378 37.65 32.65 12.89
CA ALA A 378 38.11 31.98 14.11
C ALA A 378 37.59 32.67 15.38
N GLU A 379 37.66 34.01 15.44
CA GLU A 379 37.13 34.83 16.56
C GLU A 379 35.61 34.65 16.72
N ALA A 380 34.86 34.56 15.60
CA ALA A 380 33.41 34.35 15.60
C ALA A 380 32.96 32.98 16.18
N LEU A 381 33.81 31.95 16.18
CA LEU A 381 33.48 30.63 16.76
C LEU A 381 33.18 30.70 18.27
N LEU A 382 33.77 31.68 18.96
CA LEU A 382 33.63 31.90 20.41
C LEU A 382 32.50 32.90 20.73
N GLN A 383 32.25 33.85 19.83
CA GLN A 383 31.26 34.93 20.03
C GLN A 383 29.81 34.50 19.77
N ALA A 384 29.59 33.31 19.18
CA ALA A 384 28.24 32.81 18.91
C ALA A 384 27.39 32.66 20.20
N PRO A 385 26.12 33.11 20.20
CA PRO A 385 25.24 32.99 21.35
C PRO A 385 24.89 31.51 21.63
N GLU A 386 24.55 31.19 22.87
CA GLU A 386 24.64 29.81 23.38
C GLU A 386 23.78 28.79 22.61
N GLY A 387 22.63 29.21 22.08
CA GLY A 387 21.76 28.38 21.22
C GLY A 387 22.21 28.22 19.76
N GLN A 388 23.28 28.89 19.33
CA GLN A 388 23.83 28.83 17.97
C GLN A 388 25.30 28.35 17.90
N ARG A 389 25.95 28.11 19.05
CA ARG A 389 27.32 27.58 19.09
C ARG A 389 27.42 26.23 18.37
N LEU A 390 28.49 26.04 17.61
CA LEU A 390 28.73 24.79 16.89
C LEU A 390 29.03 23.66 17.90
N GLY A 391 28.28 22.56 17.83
CA GLY A 391 28.55 21.36 18.64
C GLY A 391 29.97 20.83 18.40
N GLY A 392 30.61 20.31 19.46
CA GLY A 392 32.08 20.13 19.51
C GLY A 392 32.71 19.36 18.35
N ARG A 393 32.04 18.38 17.75
CA ARG A 393 32.51 17.72 16.52
C ARG A 393 32.66 18.71 15.35
N LYS A 394 31.62 19.51 15.08
CA LYS A 394 31.64 20.53 14.02
C LYS A 394 32.70 21.59 14.33
N MET A 395 32.83 22.00 15.60
CA MET A 395 33.89 22.90 16.04
C MET A 395 35.29 22.34 15.71
N GLN A 396 35.55 21.06 16.02
CA GLN A 396 36.81 20.38 15.70
C GLN A 396 37.08 20.31 14.19
N GLU A 397 36.07 19.95 13.39
CA GLU A 397 36.16 19.88 11.93
C GLU A 397 36.39 21.28 11.32
N THR A 398 35.75 22.32 11.85
CA THR A 398 35.95 23.73 11.43
C THR A 398 37.34 24.25 11.81
N LEU A 399 37.83 24.01 13.03
CA LEU A 399 39.18 24.45 13.45
C LEU A 399 40.28 23.79 12.61
N ARG A 400 40.10 22.51 12.25
CA ARG A 400 40.99 21.85 11.29
C ARG A 400 40.92 22.54 9.92
N GLY A 401 39.71 22.75 9.39
CA GLY A 401 39.49 23.42 8.11
C GLY A 401 40.11 24.83 8.05
N LEU A 402 39.99 25.62 9.12
CA LEU A 402 40.62 26.94 9.23
C LEU A 402 42.15 26.85 9.25
N ARG A 403 42.75 25.91 9.97
CA ARG A 403 44.21 25.71 9.99
C ARG A 403 44.76 25.21 8.64
N ASP A 404 44.04 24.31 7.95
CA ASP A 404 44.37 23.85 6.61
C ASP A 404 44.20 24.97 5.55
N GLN A 405 43.20 25.84 5.70
CA GLN A 405 43.02 27.05 4.87
C GLN A 405 44.13 28.07 5.11
N TRP A 406 44.48 28.39 6.37
CA TRP A 406 45.59 29.28 6.70
C TRP A 406 46.88 28.80 6.05
N LYS A 407 47.22 27.51 6.23
CA LYS A 407 48.40 26.87 5.63
C LYS A 407 48.38 26.92 4.09
N THR A 408 47.21 27.01 3.46
CA THR A 408 47.07 27.15 2.00
C THR A 408 47.33 28.59 1.57
N THR A 409 46.79 29.59 2.28
CA THR A 409 47.07 31.02 2.03
C THR A 409 48.54 31.38 2.26
N ASP A 410 49.19 30.78 3.26
CA ASP A 410 50.59 31.06 3.62
C ASP A 410 51.63 30.41 2.68
N GLN A 411 51.22 29.52 1.77
CA GLN A 411 52.12 28.76 0.87
C GLN A 411 52.71 29.56 -0.31
N GLY A 412 52.49 30.87 -0.37
CA GLY A 412 53.00 31.75 -1.43
C GLY A 412 53.09 33.24 -1.10
N GLY A 413 52.74 33.67 0.13
CA GLY A 413 52.78 35.07 0.55
C GLY A 413 53.85 35.33 1.62
N GLN A 414 54.27 36.60 1.78
CA GLN A 414 55.09 37.00 2.92
C GLN A 414 54.31 36.78 4.23
N PRO A 415 54.90 36.23 5.32
CA PRO A 415 54.16 35.91 6.54
C PRO A 415 53.69 37.16 7.31
N ASN A 416 52.40 37.21 7.66
CA ASN A 416 51.86 38.25 8.52
C ASN A 416 51.74 37.74 9.96
N HIS A 417 52.82 37.88 10.73
CA HIS A 417 52.93 37.35 12.09
C HIS A 417 51.89 37.93 13.07
N ALA A 418 51.40 39.16 12.84
CA ALA A 418 50.39 39.78 13.69
C ALA A 418 49.00 39.12 13.53
N LEU A 419 48.58 38.89 12.28
CA LEU A 419 47.35 38.14 11.99
C LEU A 419 47.48 36.68 12.42
N TRP A 420 48.64 36.04 12.20
CA TRP A 420 48.89 34.66 12.63
C TRP A 420 48.73 34.48 14.14
N LYS A 421 49.26 35.41 14.95
CA LYS A 421 49.13 35.35 16.42
C LYS A 421 47.66 35.38 16.84
N ARG A 422 46.87 36.34 16.32
CA ARG A 422 45.42 36.41 16.61
C ARG A 422 44.69 35.14 16.21
N PHE A 423 45.01 34.60 15.03
CA PHE A 423 44.41 33.38 14.51
C PHE A 423 44.68 32.16 15.41
N ASP A 424 45.92 31.95 15.84
CA ASP A 424 46.27 30.80 16.67
C ASP A 424 45.79 30.94 18.13
N GLU A 425 45.74 32.17 18.65
CA GLU A 425 45.14 32.51 19.95
C GLU A 425 43.63 32.15 19.94
N ALA A 426 42.87 32.64 18.96
CA ALA A 426 41.45 32.30 18.79
C ALA A 426 41.22 30.79 18.54
N CYS A 427 42.05 30.14 17.72
CA CYS A 427 41.97 28.70 17.51
C CYS A 427 42.27 27.89 18.79
N THR A 428 43.20 28.35 19.61
CA THR A 428 43.58 27.69 20.87
C THR A 428 42.48 27.86 21.92
N GLU A 429 41.83 29.02 21.98
CA GLU A 429 40.65 29.24 22.83
C GLU A 429 39.47 28.35 22.43
N ALA A 430 39.16 28.27 21.14
CA ALA A 430 38.11 27.39 20.62
C ALA A 430 38.43 25.89 20.81
N HIS A 431 39.71 25.49 20.84
CA HIS A 431 40.11 24.12 21.11
C HIS A 431 39.73 23.66 22.54
N LYS A 432 39.76 24.55 23.54
CA LYS A 432 39.33 24.25 24.93
C LYS A 432 37.88 23.75 24.99
N VAL A 433 37.00 24.28 24.12
CA VAL A 433 35.59 23.85 23.99
C VAL A 433 35.50 22.44 23.40
N VAL A 434 36.37 22.12 22.42
CA VAL A 434 36.47 20.77 21.83
C VAL A 434 37.00 19.77 22.86
N GLU A 435 38.00 20.13 23.66
CA GLU A 435 38.54 19.28 24.73
C GLU A 435 37.47 18.93 25.78
N ALA A 436 36.72 19.92 26.26
CA ALA A 436 35.62 19.70 27.20
C ALA A 436 34.54 18.76 26.61
N TRP A 437 34.18 18.95 25.34
CA TRP A 437 33.26 18.06 24.63
C TRP A 437 33.83 16.64 24.45
N LEU A 438 35.11 16.48 24.14
CA LEU A 438 35.75 15.16 24.02
C LEU A 438 35.78 14.41 25.37
N VAL A 439 35.96 15.12 26.49
CA VAL A 439 35.82 14.54 27.84
C VAL A 439 34.38 14.10 28.09
N GLN A 440 33.39 14.95 27.76
CA GLN A 440 31.97 14.63 27.90
C GLN A 440 31.55 13.39 27.08
N VAL A 441 32.03 13.27 25.83
CA VAL A 441 31.75 12.12 24.96
C VAL A 441 32.38 10.83 25.51
N ARG A 442 33.59 10.90 26.09
CA ARG A 442 34.21 9.75 26.77
C ARG A 442 33.35 9.32 27.96
N GLN A 443 33.00 10.24 28.85
CA GLN A 443 32.13 9.98 30.01
C GLN A 443 30.77 9.39 29.61
N GLN A 444 30.15 9.87 28.53
CA GLN A 444 28.91 9.29 27.99
C GLN A 444 29.12 7.86 27.49
N SER A 445 30.22 7.58 26.77
CA SER A 445 30.53 6.22 26.31
C SER A 445 30.83 5.25 27.47
N GLU A 446 31.48 5.73 28.53
CA GLU A 446 31.74 4.96 29.75
C GLU A 446 30.45 4.70 30.53
N ALA A 447 29.57 5.70 30.64
CA ALA A 447 28.25 5.56 31.26
C ALA A 447 27.35 4.57 30.50
N HIS A 448 27.32 4.61 29.17
CA HIS A 448 26.60 3.62 28.36
C HIS A 448 27.20 2.21 28.48
N LYS A 449 28.53 2.09 28.63
CA LYS A 449 29.18 0.79 28.86
C LYS A 449 28.82 0.24 30.24
N ALA A 450 28.82 1.09 31.27
CA ALA A 450 28.40 0.72 32.62
C ALA A 450 26.90 0.35 32.68
N GLN A 451 26.03 1.10 32.02
CA GLN A 451 24.60 0.79 31.91
C GLN A 451 24.36 -0.57 31.25
N ARG A 452 25.06 -0.86 30.15
CA ARG A 452 25.00 -2.16 29.45
C ARG A 452 25.53 -3.30 30.31
N ALA A 453 26.62 -3.08 31.06
CA ALA A 453 27.13 -4.07 32.01
C ALA A 453 26.12 -4.33 33.15
N ALA A 454 25.51 -3.28 33.72
CA ALA A 454 24.49 -3.42 34.76
C ALA A 454 23.27 -4.23 34.27
N ILE A 455 22.81 -4.01 33.04
CA ILE A 455 21.72 -4.81 32.43
C ILE A 455 22.08 -6.30 32.30
N ILE A 456 23.36 -6.63 32.06
CA ILE A 456 23.84 -8.03 32.04
C ILE A 456 23.83 -8.64 33.44
N GLU A 457 24.32 -7.94 34.47
CA GLU A 457 24.34 -8.48 35.83
C GLU A 457 22.92 -8.56 36.44
N GLU A 458 22.04 -7.60 36.15
CA GLU A 458 20.60 -7.68 36.45
C GLU A 458 19.96 -8.91 35.81
N LEU A 459 20.28 -9.21 34.54
CA LEU A 459 19.75 -10.38 33.83
C LEU A 459 20.24 -11.70 34.44
N ARG A 460 21.49 -11.76 34.90
CA ARG A 460 22.02 -12.94 35.62
C ARG A 460 21.32 -13.14 36.96
N ALA A 461 21.23 -12.10 37.78
CA ALA A 461 20.53 -12.15 39.07
C ALA A 461 19.03 -12.49 38.88
N TRP A 462 18.40 -11.96 37.84
CA TRP A 462 17.03 -12.32 37.44
C TRP A 462 16.92 -13.80 37.06
N THR A 463 17.90 -14.34 36.31
CA THR A 463 17.93 -15.75 35.89
C THR A 463 18.05 -16.68 37.10
N GLU A 464 18.92 -16.34 38.05
CA GLU A 464 19.09 -17.08 39.31
C GLU A 464 17.82 -17.04 40.16
N ALA A 465 17.19 -15.87 40.31
CA ALA A 465 15.92 -15.72 41.04
C ALA A 465 14.76 -16.50 40.39
N HIS A 466 14.72 -16.59 39.06
CA HIS A 466 13.67 -17.30 38.31
C HIS A 466 14.00 -18.77 38.01
N ALA A 467 15.12 -19.30 38.51
CA ALA A 467 15.57 -20.67 38.28
C ALA A 467 14.56 -21.77 38.71
N GLN A 468 13.61 -21.44 39.61
CA GLN A 468 12.50 -22.33 40.00
C GLN A 468 11.13 -21.89 39.46
N GLY A 469 11.02 -20.71 38.83
CA GLY A 469 9.75 -20.14 38.37
C GLY A 469 9.11 -20.94 37.22
N THR A 470 7.78 -20.84 37.12
CA THR A 470 6.96 -21.55 36.12
C THR A 470 5.93 -20.66 35.39
N ASP A 471 5.86 -19.36 35.69
CA ASP A 471 5.12 -18.41 34.84
C ASP A 471 5.98 -18.00 33.63
N TRP A 472 5.96 -18.88 32.62
CA TRP A 472 6.62 -18.67 31.33
C TRP A 472 6.11 -17.42 30.60
N LYS A 473 4.90 -16.91 30.92
CA LYS A 473 4.31 -15.73 30.26
C LYS A 473 4.80 -14.43 30.89
N ALA A 474 5.05 -14.40 32.19
CA ALA A 474 5.81 -13.33 32.83
C ALA A 474 7.25 -13.33 32.33
N GLN A 475 7.94 -14.48 32.40
CA GLN A 475 9.35 -14.61 32.02
C GLN A 475 9.63 -14.15 30.58
N VAL A 476 8.82 -14.58 29.59
CA VAL A 476 8.96 -14.11 28.19
C VAL A 476 8.84 -12.59 28.07
N ARG A 477 7.90 -11.95 28.80
CA ARG A 477 7.73 -10.48 28.76
C ARG A 477 8.93 -9.76 29.38
N GLU A 478 9.46 -10.29 30.47
CA GLU A 478 10.60 -9.71 31.18
C GLU A 478 11.89 -9.85 30.36
N LEU A 479 12.14 -11.01 29.73
CA LEU A 479 13.23 -11.22 28.77
C LEU A 479 13.13 -10.29 27.55
N HIS A 480 11.91 -10.02 27.06
CA HIS A 480 11.69 -8.97 26.07
C HIS A 480 12.00 -7.57 26.61
N ALA A 481 11.61 -7.23 27.84
CA ALA A 481 11.92 -5.94 28.46
C ALA A 481 13.43 -5.74 28.70
N PHE A 482 14.16 -6.78 29.12
CA PHE A 482 15.63 -6.78 29.13
C PHE A 482 16.20 -6.51 27.74
N SER A 483 15.62 -7.09 26.70
CA SER A 483 16.03 -6.88 25.31
C SER A 483 15.78 -5.45 24.79
N GLU A 484 14.68 -4.80 25.19
CA GLU A 484 14.43 -3.39 24.88
C GLU A 484 15.39 -2.49 25.66
N ARG A 485 15.56 -2.68 26.98
CA ARG A 485 16.52 -1.91 27.78
C ARG A 485 17.95 -2.02 27.23
N TRP A 486 18.34 -3.20 26.74
CA TRP A 486 19.61 -3.38 26.05
C TRP A 486 19.69 -2.64 24.70
N ARG A 487 18.60 -2.51 23.94
CA ARG A 487 18.58 -1.66 22.74
C ARG A 487 18.70 -0.18 23.10
N GLU A 488 17.97 0.26 24.12
CA GLU A 488 17.86 1.66 24.56
C GLU A 488 19.09 2.19 25.31
N ALA A 489 19.98 1.32 25.82
CA ALA A 489 21.17 1.66 26.61
C ALA A 489 22.32 2.35 25.81
N GLY A 490 21.99 3.39 25.06
CA GLY A 490 22.94 4.28 24.38
C GLY A 490 23.80 3.65 23.29
N HIS A 491 24.68 4.46 22.71
CA HIS A 491 25.63 4.04 21.68
C HIS A 491 27.03 3.82 22.28
N LEU A 492 27.78 2.87 21.71
CA LEU A 492 29.16 2.54 22.06
C LEU A 492 30.03 2.51 20.81
N SER A 493 31.33 2.74 20.99
CA SER A 493 32.31 2.48 19.94
C SER A 493 32.28 1.00 19.54
N GLU A 494 32.49 0.72 18.25
CA GLU A 494 32.37 -0.61 17.65
C GLU A 494 33.16 -1.68 18.43
N LYS A 495 34.41 -1.38 18.81
CA LYS A 495 35.23 -2.27 19.65
C LYS A 495 34.60 -2.56 21.01
N ALA A 496 34.20 -1.52 21.75
CA ALA A 496 33.60 -1.70 23.08
C ALA A 496 32.23 -2.40 23.01
N PHE A 497 31.51 -2.29 21.89
CA PHE A 497 30.30 -3.07 21.63
C PHE A 497 30.62 -4.53 21.28
N ALA A 498 31.65 -4.79 20.46
CA ALA A 498 32.10 -6.14 20.14
C ALA A 498 32.60 -6.91 21.38
N ASP A 499 33.25 -6.23 22.33
CA ASP A 499 33.69 -6.82 23.61
C ASP A 499 32.49 -7.29 24.48
N ILE A 500 31.39 -6.51 24.51
CA ILE A 500 30.26 -6.73 25.45
C ILE A 500 29.08 -7.49 24.84
N GLN A 501 28.92 -7.48 23.51
CA GLN A 501 27.85 -8.21 22.81
C GLN A 501 27.86 -9.73 23.05
N PRO A 502 29.00 -10.47 23.04
CA PRO A 502 28.98 -11.91 23.36
C PRO A 502 28.54 -12.16 24.80
N VAL A 503 29.04 -11.37 25.76
CA VAL A 503 28.68 -11.49 27.18
C VAL A 503 27.18 -11.30 27.41
N TRP A 504 26.54 -10.38 26.67
CA TRP A 504 25.08 -10.22 26.64
C TRP A 504 24.36 -11.42 26.01
N LYS A 505 24.85 -11.95 24.87
CA LYS A 505 24.28 -13.13 24.21
C LYS A 505 24.32 -14.36 25.11
N ASP A 506 25.43 -14.59 25.79
CA ASP A 506 25.63 -15.73 26.69
C ASP A 506 24.73 -15.64 27.93
N ALA A 507 24.54 -14.43 28.48
CA ALA A 507 23.60 -14.20 29.57
C ALA A 507 22.15 -14.41 29.12
N MET A 508 21.78 -13.91 27.94
CA MET A 508 20.45 -14.12 27.35
C MET A 508 20.17 -15.59 27.03
N HIS A 509 21.16 -16.34 26.53
CA HIS A 509 21.02 -17.78 26.28
C HIS A 509 20.67 -18.53 27.57
N LYS A 510 21.47 -18.33 28.64
CA LYS A 510 21.24 -18.93 29.96
C LYS A 510 19.87 -18.56 30.54
N ALA A 511 19.43 -17.33 30.32
CA ALA A 511 18.10 -16.88 30.74
C ALA A 511 16.94 -17.55 29.97
N HIS A 512 17.18 -18.09 28.78
CA HIS A 512 16.20 -18.84 27.98
C HIS A 512 16.27 -20.37 28.15
N GLU A 513 17.40 -20.95 28.54
CA GLU A 513 17.61 -22.42 28.61
C GLU A 513 16.46 -23.19 29.30
N ARG A 514 16.01 -22.71 30.47
CA ARG A 514 14.90 -23.33 31.23
C ARG A 514 13.54 -23.19 30.52
N LEU A 515 13.31 -22.06 29.84
CA LEU A 515 12.09 -21.81 29.06
C LEU A 515 12.05 -22.70 27.81
N GLU A 516 13.15 -22.80 27.07
CA GLU A 516 13.25 -23.65 25.87
C GLU A 516 13.10 -25.14 26.22
N ALA A 517 13.65 -25.59 27.36
CA ALA A 517 13.39 -26.93 27.87
C ALA A 517 11.90 -27.18 28.14
N ALA A 518 11.21 -26.25 28.82
CA ALA A 518 9.77 -26.35 29.07
C ALA A 518 8.93 -26.30 27.77
N GLN A 519 9.34 -25.53 26.76
CA GLN A 519 8.74 -25.52 25.43
C GLN A 519 8.92 -26.87 24.70
N ALA A 520 10.11 -27.49 24.80
CA ALA A 520 10.37 -28.81 24.23
C ALA A 520 9.52 -29.89 24.89
N GLU A 521 9.40 -29.90 26.23
CA GLU A 521 8.52 -30.81 26.97
C GLU A 521 7.03 -30.62 26.64
N SER A 522 6.56 -29.37 26.54
CA SER A 522 5.21 -29.03 26.09
C SER A 522 4.96 -29.55 24.67
N THR A 523 5.92 -29.37 23.78
CA THR A 523 5.85 -29.86 22.39
C THR A 523 5.81 -31.38 22.33
N ALA A 524 6.56 -32.09 23.18
CA ALA A 524 6.49 -33.55 23.31
C ALA A 524 5.11 -34.02 23.84
N ARG A 525 4.59 -33.37 24.89
CA ARG A 525 3.25 -33.67 25.44
C ARG A 525 2.14 -33.42 24.42
N ARG A 526 2.19 -32.33 23.66
CA ARG A 526 1.25 -32.05 22.56
C ARG A 526 1.32 -33.09 21.45
N LYS A 527 2.50 -33.62 21.10
CA LYS A 527 2.64 -34.74 20.16
C LYS A 527 1.98 -36.02 20.67
N ALA A 528 2.17 -36.38 21.94
CA ALA A 528 1.47 -37.51 22.54
C ALA A 528 -0.08 -37.33 22.52
N LEU A 529 -0.58 -36.10 22.74
CA LEU A 529 -2.02 -35.80 22.59
C LEU A 529 -2.53 -35.91 21.14
N ILE A 530 -1.66 -35.69 20.12
CA ILE A 530 -1.99 -35.95 18.71
C ILE A 530 -2.07 -37.46 18.45
N GLU A 531 -1.14 -38.25 18.99
CA GLU A 531 -1.16 -39.72 18.89
C GLU A 531 -2.41 -40.32 19.56
N GLU A 532 -2.79 -39.81 20.74
CA GLU A 532 -4.08 -40.12 21.37
C GLU A 532 -5.29 -39.71 20.50
N ALA A 533 -5.23 -38.55 19.82
CA ALA A 533 -6.29 -38.09 18.93
C ALA A 533 -6.46 -39.00 17.70
N ILE A 534 -5.34 -39.47 17.11
CA ILE A 534 -5.32 -40.43 16.01
C ILE A 534 -5.93 -41.76 16.46
N ALA A 535 -5.49 -42.30 17.60
CA ALA A 535 -6.03 -43.55 18.15
C ALA A 535 -7.54 -43.46 18.47
N LEU A 536 -7.98 -42.33 19.04
CA LEU A 536 -9.39 -42.07 19.36
C LEU A 536 -10.24 -41.87 18.10
N GLY A 537 -9.69 -41.25 17.06
CA GLY A 537 -10.33 -41.08 15.76
C GLY A 537 -10.41 -42.37 14.93
N ALA A 538 -9.46 -43.27 15.07
CA ALA A 538 -9.45 -44.59 14.43
C ALA A 538 -10.49 -45.56 15.04
N ALA A 539 -10.94 -45.32 16.28
CA ALA A 539 -11.88 -46.21 16.96
C ALA A 539 -13.25 -46.32 16.26
N PRO A 540 -13.87 -47.51 16.20
CA PRO A 540 -15.14 -47.73 15.48
C PRO A 540 -16.35 -47.08 16.18
N MET A 541 -16.22 -46.63 17.43
CA MET A 541 -17.27 -45.94 18.16
C MET A 541 -16.71 -44.66 18.79
N LEU A 542 -16.96 -43.51 18.15
CA LEU A 542 -16.48 -42.20 18.63
C LEU A 542 -17.07 -41.83 20.00
N ARG A 543 -16.25 -41.96 21.05
CA ARG A 543 -16.55 -41.63 22.45
C ARG A 543 -16.41 -40.13 22.71
N ILE A 544 -17.54 -39.41 22.66
CA ILE A 544 -17.60 -37.94 22.77
C ILE A 544 -16.92 -37.42 24.05
N ASP A 545 -17.05 -38.10 25.19
CA ASP A 545 -16.48 -37.62 26.45
C ASP A 545 -14.97 -37.82 26.56
N ALA A 546 -14.41 -38.81 25.84
CA ALA A 546 -12.97 -38.94 25.65
C ALA A 546 -12.42 -37.81 24.77
N VAL A 547 -13.16 -37.41 23.71
CA VAL A 547 -12.80 -36.24 22.88
C VAL A 547 -12.78 -34.96 23.74
N LYS A 548 -13.80 -34.74 24.58
CA LYS A 548 -13.84 -33.59 25.51
C LYS A 548 -12.65 -33.59 26.49
N ALA A 549 -12.36 -34.73 27.12
CA ALA A 549 -11.25 -34.85 28.06
C ALA A 549 -9.88 -34.66 27.39
N LEU A 550 -9.73 -35.09 26.13
CA LEU A 550 -8.55 -34.85 25.32
C LEU A 550 -8.40 -33.36 24.94
N GLN A 551 -9.50 -32.71 24.52
CA GLN A 551 -9.53 -31.26 24.25
C GLN A 551 -9.23 -30.41 25.50
N GLN A 552 -9.70 -30.82 26.67
CA GLN A 552 -9.37 -30.15 27.95
C GLN A 552 -7.89 -30.28 28.30
N ARG A 553 -7.29 -31.46 28.13
CA ARG A 553 -5.83 -31.65 28.31
C ARG A 553 -5.02 -30.81 27.31
N TRP A 554 -5.45 -30.75 26.05
CA TRP A 554 -4.85 -29.86 25.06
C TRP A 554 -4.91 -28.39 25.48
N GLN A 555 -6.07 -27.91 25.93
CA GLN A 555 -6.24 -26.54 26.40
C GLN A 555 -5.37 -26.23 27.62
N ALA A 556 -5.22 -27.17 28.57
CA ALA A 556 -4.33 -26.98 29.72
C ALA A 556 -2.87 -26.80 29.28
N GLU A 557 -2.36 -27.65 28.38
CA GLU A 557 -0.98 -27.53 27.85
C GLU A 557 -0.77 -26.28 26.97
N ALA A 558 -1.80 -25.86 26.22
CA ALA A 558 -1.81 -24.61 25.47
C ALA A 558 -1.80 -23.36 26.38
N HIS A 559 -2.52 -23.40 27.50
CA HIS A 559 -2.54 -22.31 28.46
C HIS A 559 -1.31 -22.26 29.39
N ALA A 560 -0.68 -23.40 29.69
CA ALA A 560 0.50 -23.47 30.57
C ALA A 560 1.76 -22.90 29.91
N VAL A 561 2.18 -23.44 28.76
CA VAL A 561 3.46 -23.10 28.13
C VAL A 561 3.24 -22.39 26.79
N PRO A 562 3.68 -21.12 26.62
CA PRO A 562 3.68 -20.45 25.32
C PRO A 562 4.54 -21.20 24.30
N LEU A 563 4.11 -21.21 23.03
CA LEU A 563 4.92 -21.65 21.88
C LEU A 563 4.80 -20.60 20.77
N GLU A 564 5.63 -20.69 19.72
CA GLU A 564 5.48 -19.86 18.52
C GLU A 564 4.12 -20.14 17.86
N ARG A 565 3.36 -19.08 17.52
CA ARG A 565 1.99 -19.18 16.99
C ARG A 565 1.87 -20.11 15.77
N LYS A 566 2.85 -20.10 14.88
CA LYS A 566 2.87 -20.99 13.69
C LYS A 566 3.07 -22.46 14.06
N HIS A 567 3.94 -22.73 15.04
CA HIS A 567 4.17 -24.08 15.53
C HIS A 567 2.93 -24.61 16.26
N GLU A 568 2.32 -23.77 17.10
CA GLU A 568 1.06 -24.09 17.79
C GLU A 568 -0.11 -24.34 16.83
N GLN A 569 -0.24 -23.53 15.77
CA GLN A 569 -1.24 -23.74 14.71
C GLN A 569 -1.06 -25.11 14.02
N LYS A 570 0.16 -25.44 13.58
CA LYS A 570 0.45 -26.72 12.92
C LYS A 570 0.19 -27.92 13.84
N LEU A 571 0.52 -27.80 15.14
CA LEU A 571 0.23 -28.83 16.13
C LEU A 571 -1.28 -28.98 16.38
N TRP A 572 -2.03 -27.87 16.43
CA TRP A 572 -3.49 -27.87 16.60
C TRP A 572 -4.23 -28.46 15.39
N GLU A 573 -3.79 -28.17 14.17
CA GLU A 573 -4.34 -28.75 12.94
C GLU A 573 -4.15 -30.28 12.93
N ALA A 574 -2.93 -30.76 13.23
CA ALA A 574 -2.62 -32.18 13.34
C ALA A 574 -3.41 -32.89 14.47
N PHE A 575 -3.67 -32.21 15.59
CA PHE A 575 -4.50 -32.72 16.68
C PHE A 575 -5.99 -32.83 16.28
N ARG A 576 -6.49 -31.82 15.57
CA ARG A 576 -7.92 -31.70 15.25
C ARG A 576 -8.34 -32.60 14.07
N GLN A 577 -7.50 -32.75 13.05
CA GLN A 577 -7.79 -33.53 11.84
C GLN A 577 -8.42 -34.92 12.13
N PRO A 578 -7.79 -35.84 12.91
CA PRO A 578 -8.34 -37.18 13.12
C PRO A 578 -9.68 -37.20 13.88
N ILE A 579 -9.96 -36.15 14.67
CA ILE A 579 -11.22 -35.98 15.40
C ILE A 579 -12.33 -35.54 14.43
N ASP A 580 -12.07 -34.52 13.60
CA ASP A 580 -13.04 -34.03 12.61
C ASP A 580 -13.35 -35.12 11.55
N GLU A 581 -12.35 -35.89 11.11
CA GLU A 581 -12.52 -37.05 10.22
C GLU A 581 -13.40 -38.16 10.85
N ALA A 582 -13.33 -38.36 12.17
CA ALA A 582 -14.17 -39.32 12.88
C ALA A 582 -15.62 -38.83 13.02
N PHE A 583 -15.83 -37.52 13.21
CA PHE A 583 -17.17 -36.92 13.15
C PHE A 583 -17.78 -36.99 11.74
N ALA A 584 -16.99 -36.79 10.68
CA ALA A 584 -17.45 -36.88 9.29
C ALA A 584 -17.85 -38.31 8.87
N ARG A 585 -17.12 -39.34 9.32
CA ARG A 585 -17.57 -40.74 9.18
C ARG A 585 -18.92 -40.96 9.86
N LYS A 586 -19.07 -40.48 11.10
CA LYS A 586 -20.30 -40.61 11.88
C LYS A 586 -21.49 -39.79 11.34
N SER A 587 -21.28 -38.71 10.58
CA SER A 587 -22.36 -37.99 9.89
C SER A 587 -22.78 -38.72 8.61
N THR A 588 -21.83 -39.13 7.77
CA THR A 588 -22.13 -39.86 6.52
C THR A 588 -22.77 -41.23 6.77
N GLU A 589 -22.47 -41.91 7.88
CA GLU A 589 -23.20 -43.11 8.33
C GLU A 589 -24.68 -42.80 8.66
N ARG A 590 -24.94 -41.67 9.33
CA ARG A 590 -26.32 -41.23 9.66
C ARG A 590 -27.09 -40.79 8.42
N GLU A 591 -26.44 -40.12 7.49
CA GLU A 591 -27.03 -39.72 6.20
C GLU A 591 -27.42 -40.94 5.38
N LYS A 592 -26.55 -41.97 5.30
CA LYS A 592 -26.87 -43.26 4.68
C LYS A 592 -28.08 -43.93 5.33
N ALA A 593 -28.13 -43.99 6.66
CA ALA A 593 -29.26 -44.56 7.40
C ALA A 593 -30.58 -43.78 7.17
N ALA A 594 -30.53 -42.45 7.16
CA ALA A 594 -31.69 -41.60 6.89
C ALA A 594 -32.19 -41.74 5.44
N THR A 595 -31.27 -41.88 4.48
CA THR A 595 -31.59 -42.10 3.06
C THR A 595 -32.30 -43.44 2.85
N ALA A 596 -31.82 -44.49 3.51
CA ALA A 596 -32.44 -45.81 3.46
C ALA A 596 -33.87 -45.83 4.03
N LEU A 597 -34.15 -45.04 5.09
CA LEU A 597 -35.49 -44.87 5.64
C LEU A 597 -36.42 -44.13 4.66
N SER A 598 -35.97 -43.02 4.07
CA SER A 598 -36.75 -42.25 3.08
C SER A 598 -37.15 -43.09 1.84
N ALA A 599 -36.29 -44.02 1.43
CA ALA A 599 -36.56 -44.95 0.32
C ALA A 599 -37.58 -46.07 0.66
N HIS A 600 -37.96 -46.23 1.93
CA HIS A 600 -39.08 -47.10 2.35
C HIS A 600 -40.39 -46.29 2.38
N ASP A 601 -40.37 -45.08 2.95
CA ASP A 601 -41.53 -44.17 2.99
C ASP A 601 -42.12 -43.91 1.60
N GLN A 602 -41.28 -43.72 0.58
CA GLN A 602 -41.71 -43.50 -0.81
C GLN A 602 -42.52 -44.68 -1.37
N ARG A 603 -42.10 -45.93 -1.10
CA ARG A 603 -42.80 -47.13 -1.61
C ARG A 603 -44.21 -47.26 -1.03
N VAL A 604 -44.35 -46.93 0.27
CA VAL A 604 -45.65 -47.00 0.94
C VAL A 604 -46.56 -45.84 0.52
N LEU A 605 -46.00 -44.65 0.23
CA LEU A 605 -46.75 -43.57 -0.41
C LEU A 605 -47.29 -44.00 -1.79
N ASP A 606 -46.45 -44.58 -2.65
CA ASP A 606 -46.88 -44.98 -4.00
C ASP A 606 -47.88 -46.14 -3.99
N ALA A 607 -47.70 -47.14 -3.12
CA ALA A 607 -48.69 -48.20 -2.93
C ALA A 607 -50.02 -47.67 -2.35
N SER A 608 -49.99 -46.68 -1.45
CA SER A 608 -51.23 -46.07 -0.91
C SER A 608 -52.02 -45.32 -2.00
N ARG A 609 -51.34 -44.63 -2.92
CA ARG A 609 -51.97 -43.99 -4.10
C ARG A 609 -52.61 -45.01 -5.03
N ALA A 610 -51.98 -46.16 -5.24
CA ALA A 610 -52.54 -47.24 -6.04
C ALA A 610 -53.86 -47.77 -5.44
N LEU A 611 -53.91 -47.91 -4.11
CA LEU A 611 -55.13 -48.31 -3.39
C LEU A 611 -56.24 -47.25 -3.43
N GLU A 612 -55.91 -45.96 -3.35
CA GLU A 612 -56.89 -44.88 -3.55
C GLU A 612 -57.46 -44.89 -4.98
N ALA A 613 -56.62 -45.07 -6.00
CA ALA A 613 -57.05 -45.19 -7.40
C ALA A 613 -57.93 -46.43 -7.64
N ALA A 614 -57.57 -47.58 -7.05
CA ALA A 614 -58.40 -48.79 -7.09
C ALA A 614 -59.76 -48.54 -6.40
N SER A 615 -59.78 -47.84 -5.27
CA SER A 615 -60.99 -47.50 -4.51
C SER A 615 -61.95 -46.58 -5.27
N ALA A 616 -61.42 -45.69 -6.13
CA ALA A 616 -62.22 -44.87 -7.03
C ALA A 616 -62.83 -45.66 -8.21
N SER A 617 -62.24 -46.80 -8.60
CA SER A 617 -62.66 -47.55 -9.80
C SER A 617 -63.98 -48.32 -9.67
N GLY A 618 -64.47 -48.53 -8.45
CA GLY A 618 -65.69 -49.31 -8.18
C GLY A 618 -65.56 -50.83 -8.37
N ASP A 619 -64.40 -51.33 -8.79
CA ASP A 619 -64.12 -52.76 -8.97
C ASP A 619 -63.66 -53.39 -7.66
N ALA A 620 -64.53 -54.20 -7.05
CA ALA A 620 -64.25 -54.88 -5.78
C ALA A 620 -63.04 -55.84 -5.83
N GLN A 621 -62.65 -56.33 -7.02
CA GLN A 621 -61.49 -57.21 -7.19
C GLN A 621 -60.18 -56.40 -7.26
N ARG A 622 -60.17 -55.26 -7.95
CA ARG A 622 -59.01 -54.33 -7.98
C ARG A 622 -58.72 -53.73 -6.61
N ILE A 623 -59.76 -53.42 -5.84
CA ILE A 623 -59.58 -52.94 -4.47
C ILE A 623 -58.86 -53.98 -3.62
N ARG A 624 -59.24 -55.27 -3.74
CA ARG A 624 -58.56 -56.37 -3.03
C ARG A 624 -57.11 -56.57 -3.47
N SER A 625 -56.78 -56.48 -4.76
CA SER A 625 -55.37 -56.61 -5.19
C SER A 625 -54.50 -55.45 -4.71
N ALA A 626 -54.98 -54.22 -4.79
CA ALA A 626 -54.23 -53.04 -4.34
C ALA A 626 -54.06 -52.99 -2.80
N MET A 627 -54.95 -53.62 -2.02
CA MET A 627 -54.74 -53.81 -0.58
C MET A 627 -53.54 -54.73 -0.32
N ASN A 628 -53.45 -55.87 -1.02
CA ASN A 628 -52.33 -56.80 -0.89
C ASN A 628 -50.99 -56.16 -1.30
N GLU A 629 -50.98 -55.33 -2.36
CA GLU A 629 -49.79 -54.58 -2.81
C GLU A 629 -49.30 -53.58 -1.74
N LEU A 630 -50.23 -52.90 -1.06
CA LEU A 630 -49.91 -52.03 0.07
C LEU A 630 -49.38 -52.84 1.27
N GLU A 631 -49.97 -53.98 1.59
CA GLU A 631 -49.49 -54.88 2.65
C GLU A 631 -48.08 -55.42 2.37
N MET A 632 -47.76 -55.78 1.12
CA MET A 632 -46.40 -56.14 0.69
C MET A 632 -45.40 -54.99 0.86
N ALA A 633 -45.78 -53.76 0.49
CA ALA A 633 -44.93 -52.58 0.67
C ALA A 633 -44.65 -52.28 2.16
N LEU A 634 -45.66 -52.46 3.02
CA LEU A 634 -45.57 -52.28 4.48
C LEU A 634 -44.71 -53.36 5.16
N ALA A 635 -44.82 -54.62 4.72
CA ALA A 635 -43.97 -55.71 5.17
C ALA A 635 -42.49 -55.56 4.71
N GLY A 636 -42.21 -54.62 3.79
CA GLY A 636 -40.93 -54.52 3.09
C GLY A 636 -40.68 -55.65 2.09
N GLN A 637 -41.67 -56.52 1.87
CA GLN A 637 -41.60 -57.69 1.00
C GLN A 637 -42.30 -57.43 -0.35
N ALA A 638 -41.87 -56.35 -1.01
CA ALA A 638 -42.06 -56.16 -2.45
C ALA A 638 -40.75 -56.48 -3.17
N GLN A 639 -40.83 -57.37 -4.15
CA GLN A 639 -39.73 -58.06 -4.85
C GLN A 639 -38.47 -57.22 -5.11
N ALA A 640 -37.30 -57.84 -4.86
CA ALA A 640 -36.13 -57.54 -5.68
C ALA A 640 -36.46 -57.94 -7.13
N PRO A 641 -36.18 -57.09 -8.14
CA PRO A 641 -36.68 -57.31 -9.50
C PRO A 641 -36.05 -58.55 -10.13
N ALA A 642 -36.83 -59.63 -10.22
CA ALA A 642 -36.54 -60.76 -11.09
C ALA A 642 -36.70 -60.31 -12.55
N ALA A 643 -35.80 -60.73 -13.42
CA ALA A 643 -35.76 -60.27 -14.80
C ALA A 643 -36.97 -60.76 -15.62
N ALA A 644 -37.57 -59.87 -16.40
CA ALA A 644 -38.48 -60.22 -17.49
C ALA A 644 -37.70 -60.27 -18.81
N ALA A 645 -37.72 -61.41 -19.49
CA ALA A 645 -37.15 -61.62 -20.82
C ALA A 645 -38.21 -61.32 -21.93
N PRO A 646 -37.87 -61.33 -23.23
CA PRO A 646 -38.64 -60.62 -24.25
C PRO A 646 -39.86 -61.37 -24.82
N ALA A 647 -40.75 -60.61 -25.49
CA ALA A 647 -41.84 -61.10 -26.33
C ALA A 647 -42.06 -60.15 -27.56
N PRO A 648 -42.72 -60.58 -28.67
CA PRO A 648 -42.42 -60.04 -30.01
C PRO A 648 -43.51 -59.18 -30.72
N ALA A 649 -43.18 -58.75 -31.95
CA ALA A 649 -43.96 -57.94 -32.92
C ALA A 649 -44.85 -58.86 -33.86
N PRO A 650 -45.35 -58.50 -35.08
CA PRO A 650 -45.33 -57.22 -35.86
C PRO A 650 -46.62 -56.85 -36.66
N VAL A 651 -46.60 -55.73 -37.41
CA VAL A 651 -47.23 -55.48 -38.74
C VAL A 651 -46.55 -54.21 -39.36
N MET A 652 -45.90 -54.24 -40.54
CA MET A 652 -46.36 -54.31 -41.95
C MET A 652 -46.89 -52.98 -42.57
N ALA A 653 -46.56 -52.58 -43.81
CA ALA A 653 -45.50 -53.03 -44.74
C ALA A 653 -45.33 -52.09 -45.99
N ALA A 654 -44.09 -52.00 -46.51
CA ALA A 654 -43.69 -51.71 -47.91
C ALA A 654 -44.08 -50.34 -48.55
N PRO A 655 -43.50 -49.95 -49.72
CA PRO A 655 -42.40 -50.51 -50.54
C PRO A 655 -41.12 -49.63 -50.50
N ALA A 656 -39.93 -49.91 -51.08
CA ALA A 656 -39.25 -51.04 -51.78
C ALA A 656 -37.73 -51.00 -51.36
N ALA A 657 -36.64 -51.38 -52.07
CA ALA A 657 -36.37 -51.85 -53.45
C ALA A 657 -35.03 -52.64 -53.56
N GLU A 658 -34.52 -52.78 -54.78
CA GLU A 658 -33.32 -53.54 -55.25
C GLU A 658 -32.00 -52.72 -55.15
N ALA A 659 -30.75 -53.23 -55.32
CA ALA A 659 -30.05 -54.54 -55.23
C ALA A 659 -28.56 -54.29 -55.69
N PRO A 660 -27.63 -55.27 -55.85
CA PRO A 660 -27.41 -56.60 -55.22
C PRO A 660 -26.01 -56.71 -54.52
N ALA A 661 -25.55 -57.93 -54.19
CA ALA A 661 -24.21 -58.28 -53.64
C ALA A 661 -23.21 -58.67 -54.79
N PRO A 662 -22.06 -59.42 -54.65
CA PRO A 662 -21.67 -60.43 -53.62
C PRO A 662 -20.14 -60.62 -53.25
N VAL A 663 -19.86 -61.51 -52.27
CA VAL A 663 -18.70 -62.45 -52.00
C VAL A 663 -17.21 -62.06 -52.23
N SER A 664 -16.17 -62.67 -51.61
CA SER A 664 -16.02 -63.70 -50.53
C SER A 664 -14.59 -63.66 -49.89
N ASP A 665 -14.47 -64.41 -48.79
CA ASP A 665 -13.33 -64.97 -48.01
C ASP A 665 -11.97 -65.19 -48.75
N ASP A 666 -10.78 -65.20 -48.12
CA ASP A 666 -10.34 -66.15 -47.06
C ASP A 666 -8.99 -65.80 -46.35
N VAL A 667 -8.81 -66.42 -45.17
CA VAL A 667 -7.64 -66.99 -44.41
C VAL A 667 -6.21 -66.94 -45.06
N ASP A 668 -5.04 -66.82 -44.37
CA ASP A 668 -4.59 -67.17 -42.98
C ASP A 668 -3.47 -66.22 -42.42
N ALA A 669 -2.94 -66.53 -41.22
CA ALA A 669 -1.77 -65.95 -40.52
C ALA A 669 -0.46 -66.78 -40.79
N PRO A 670 0.71 -66.64 -40.08
CA PRO A 670 1.09 -65.74 -38.98
C PRO A 670 2.55 -65.16 -39.00
N ALA A 671 2.88 -64.44 -37.91
CA ALA A 671 4.17 -64.40 -37.18
C ALA A 671 5.38 -63.51 -37.61
N ASP A 672 6.15 -63.20 -36.55
CA ASP A 672 7.56 -62.75 -36.41
C ASP A 672 8.07 -61.34 -36.78
N ALA A 673 9.11 -60.97 -36.04
CA ALA A 673 10.03 -59.82 -36.16
C ALA A 673 11.41 -60.33 -36.68
N PRO A 674 12.53 -59.57 -36.80
CA PRO A 674 12.84 -58.22 -36.28
C PRO A 674 13.71 -57.34 -37.25
N ALA A 675 14.42 -56.33 -36.69
CA ALA A 675 15.66 -55.69 -37.20
C ALA A 675 15.53 -54.76 -38.46
N GLU A 676 16.05 -53.52 -38.45
CA GLU A 676 17.42 -53.06 -38.84
C GLU A 676 17.80 -53.33 -40.33
N ALA A 677 18.44 -52.42 -41.09
CA ALA A 677 19.08 -51.14 -40.78
C ALA A 677 19.10 -50.11 -41.96
N SER A 678 19.36 -48.84 -41.60
CA SER A 678 20.15 -47.80 -42.28
C SER A 678 20.19 -47.62 -43.82
N THR A 679 19.92 -46.37 -44.25
CA THR A 679 20.87 -45.61 -45.10
C THR A 679 20.73 -44.09 -44.87
N GLU A 680 21.81 -43.34 -45.10
CA GLU A 680 22.01 -41.92 -44.77
C GLU A 680 21.84 -40.98 -46.00
N PRO A 681 22.17 -39.66 -45.96
CA PRO A 681 21.62 -38.62 -45.07
C PRO A 681 21.21 -37.32 -45.83
N ALA A 682 20.30 -36.51 -45.25
CA ALA A 682 20.27 -35.05 -45.48
C ALA A 682 19.45 -34.30 -44.40
N ALA A 683 19.95 -33.15 -43.96
CA ALA A 683 19.24 -32.16 -43.12
C ALA A 683 19.71 -30.74 -43.53
N PRO A 684 19.04 -29.64 -43.14
CA PRO A 684 17.78 -29.50 -42.38
C PRO A 684 16.62 -28.99 -43.30
N VAL A 685 15.39 -28.70 -42.85
CA VAL A 685 14.92 -27.55 -42.02
C VAL A 685 13.60 -27.91 -41.30
N LYS A 686 13.33 -27.23 -40.17
CA LYS A 686 12.22 -27.48 -39.22
C LYS A 686 10.82 -27.47 -39.87
N PRO A 687 9.97 -28.50 -39.66
CA PRO A 687 8.54 -28.46 -40.01
C PRO A 687 7.70 -27.67 -38.99
N ALA A 688 6.59 -27.11 -39.44
CA ALA A 688 5.59 -26.46 -38.59
C ALA A 688 4.47 -27.44 -38.18
N ALA A 689 3.93 -27.29 -36.96
CA ALA A 689 2.90 -28.18 -36.42
C ALA A 689 1.47 -27.66 -36.68
N PRO A 690 0.55 -28.49 -37.22
CA PRO A 690 -0.87 -28.17 -37.33
C PRO A 690 -1.66 -28.50 -36.03
N VAL A 691 -2.87 -27.95 -35.96
CA VAL A 691 -3.75 -27.84 -34.77
C VAL A 691 -4.31 -29.18 -34.26
N ALA A 692 -4.53 -29.28 -32.94
CA ALA A 692 -5.30 -30.33 -32.26
C ALA A 692 -6.43 -29.72 -31.37
N PRO A 693 -7.53 -30.46 -31.09
CA PRO A 693 -8.80 -29.89 -30.59
C PRO A 693 -8.82 -29.44 -29.10
N PRO A 694 -9.83 -28.62 -28.69
CA PRO A 694 -9.77 -27.82 -27.46
C PRO A 694 -10.02 -28.58 -26.15
N LYS A 695 -9.46 -28.04 -25.06
CA LYS A 695 -9.66 -28.50 -23.67
C LYS A 695 -10.56 -27.54 -22.88
N LYS A 696 -11.20 -28.06 -21.83
CA LYS A 696 -12.34 -27.43 -21.14
C LYS A 696 -11.95 -26.18 -20.31
N ILE A 697 -12.90 -25.24 -20.24
CA ILE A 697 -12.83 -24.04 -19.40
C ILE A 697 -13.11 -24.42 -17.94
N VAL A 698 -12.28 -23.94 -17.02
CA VAL A 698 -12.69 -23.61 -15.65
C VAL A 698 -12.10 -22.24 -15.31
N ALA A 699 -12.97 -21.24 -15.15
CA ALA A 699 -12.59 -19.93 -14.64
C ALA A 699 -13.25 -19.74 -13.27
N VAL A 700 -12.47 -19.37 -12.26
CA VAL A 700 -12.97 -19.02 -10.92
C VAL A 700 -12.35 -17.68 -10.53
N ARG A 701 -13.11 -16.61 -10.76
CA ARG A 701 -13.07 -15.43 -9.87
C ARG A 701 -13.54 -15.93 -8.49
N GLY A 702 -12.97 -15.46 -7.39
CA GLY A 702 -12.92 -14.04 -7.05
C GLY A 702 -14.16 -13.75 -6.20
N ASP A 703 -13.92 -13.44 -4.93
CA ASP A 703 -14.90 -13.30 -3.85
C ASP A 703 -16.06 -12.37 -4.21
N ASP A 704 -17.30 -12.82 -4.02
CA ASP A 704 -18.49 -11.97 -4.11
C ASP A 704 -19.60 -12.46 -3.16
N ARG A 705 -20.21 -11.53 -2.42
CA ARG A 705 -20.91 -11.84 -1.15
C ARG A 705 -22.30 -11.18 -1.09
N PRO A 706 -23.38 -11.92 -1.45
CA PRO A 706 -24.74 -11.38 -1.37
C PRO A 706 -25.22 -11.32 0.09
N GLY A 707 -25.64 -10.14 0.55
CA GLY A 707 -26.05 -9.94 1.94
C GLY A 707 -26.85 -8.67 2.19
N MET A 708 -28.08 -8.60 1.68
CA MET A 708 -29.06 -7.58 2.08
C MET A 708 -30.44 -8.18 2.32
N LYS A 709 -31.01 -7.88 3.50
CA LYS A 709 -32.43 -8.08 3.80
C LYS A 709 -33.16 -6.78 3.47
N LYS A 710 -34.31 -6.86 2.80
CA LYS A 710 -35.24 -5.73 2.62
C LYS A 710 -36.43 -5.92 3.56
N ALA A 711 -36.85 -4.86 4.25
CA ALA A 711 -38.01 -4.87 5.14
C ALA A 711 -38.62 -3.47 5.22
N GLU A 712 -39.94 -3.39 5.09
CA GLU A 712 -40.81 -2.21 5.29
C GLU A 712 -42.28 -2.71 5.31
N PRO A 713 -43.25 -1.99 5.90
CA PRO A 713 -43.13 -0.93 6.91
C PRO A 713 -44.13 -1.08 8.09
N ALA A 714 -44.01 -0.16 9.06
CA ALA A 714 -45.06 0.40 9.93
C ALA A 714 -46.04 -0.51 10.72
N GLY A 715 -45.96 -0.39 12.06
CA GLY A 715 -47.03 -0.74 13.01
C GLY A 715 -46.67 -0.22 14.40
N ARG A 716 -47.49 0.67 14.98
CA ARG A 716 -47.17 1.39 16.24
C ARG A 716 -48.41 1.57 17.13
N ASP A 717 -48.13 1.61 18.45
CA ASP A 717 -49.01 1.87 19.60
C ASP A 717 -50.06 0.77 19.89
N GLY A 718 -50.22 0.29 21.14
CA GLY A 718 -49.38 0.57 22.32
C GLY A 718 -49.92 0.01 23.65
N ARG A 719 -49.41 0.59 24.75
CA ARG A 719 -49.96 0.57 26.13
C ARG A 719 -49.84 -0.71 26.97
N ARG A 720 -48.72 -0.82 27.72
CA ARG A 720 -48.72 -1.26 29.13
C ARG A 720 -47.71 -0.44 29.96
N GLY A 721 -48.22 0.49 30.79
CA GLY A 721 -47.72 0.66 32.15
C GLY A 721 -48.28 -0.47 33.03
N ASP A 722 -47.82 -0.71 34.25
CA ASP A 722 -47.01 0.18 35.11
C ASP A 722 -46.01 -0.59 36.00
N ARG A 723 -45.08 0.19 36.57
CA ARG A 723 -44.28 -0.11 37.79
C ARG A 723 -45.01 0.55 38.99
N PRO A 724 -44.80 0.17 40.27
CA PRO A 724 -43.45 -0.07 40.82
C PRO A 724 -43.32 -1.12 41.94
N ASP A 725 -42.12 -1.08 42.51
CA ASP A 725 -41.51 -1.76 43.67
C ASP A 725 -42.40 -2.29 44.80
N GLY A 726 -41.93 -3.41 45.38
CA GLY A 726 -42.36 -3.94 46.68
C GLY A 726 -41.20 -4.70 47.35
N ARG A 727 -40.53 -4.08 48.31
CA ARG A 727 -39.32 -4.63 48.95
C ARG A 727 -39.68 -5.59 50.10
N ARG A 728 -38.98 -6.73 50.13
CA ARG A 728 -38.90 -7.78 51.15
C ARG A 728 -39.07 -7.34 52.62
N ASP A 729 -39.92 -8.06 53.35
CA ASP A 729 -39.81 -8.65 54.71
C ASP A 729 -41.24 -8.96 55.22
N GLY A 730 -41.55 -10.01 55.99
CA GLY A 730 -40.79 -11.19 56.42
C GLY A 730 -41.73 -12.17 57.18
N GLY A 731 -41.41 -13.46 57.26
CA GLY A 731 -42.29 -14.42 57.96
C GLY A 731 -41.97 -15.92 57.74
N ALA A 732 -41.27 -16.52 58.70
CA ALA A 732 -41.14 -17.97 58.90
C ALA A 732 -41.84 -18.32 60.25
N PRO A 733 -42.22 -19.57 60.59
CA PRO A 733 -41.42 -20.79 60.40
C PRO A 733 -42.17 -22.05 59.88
N GLY A 734 -41.40 -23.03 59.37
CA GLY A 734 -41.90 -24.34 58.94
C GLY A 734 -40.81 -25.25 58.36
N ARG A 735 -40.18 -26.06 59.21
CA ARG A 735 -39.15 -27.09 58.91
C ARG A 735 -39.79 -28.49 59.15
N PRO A 736 -39.21 -29.67 58.80
CA PRO A 736 -38.01 -30.03 58.01
C PRO A 736 -38.37 -31.02 56.86
N ASP A 737 -37.50 -31.74 56.14
CA ASP A 737 -36.11 -31.60 55.62
C ASP A 737 -36.13 -32.49 54.33
N ALA A 738 -35.61 -32.09 53.16
CA ALA A 738 -34.19 -32.10 52.76
C ALA A 738 -33.61 -33.47 52.33
N ARG A 739 -32.65 -33.42 51.39
CA ARG A 739 -31.82 -34.51 50.80
C ARG A 739 -32.55 -35.38 49.75
N GLY A 740 -31.89 -35.83 48.69
CA GLY A 740 -30.53 -35.51 48.23
C GLY A 740 -30.00 -36.56 47.23
N GLY A 741 -29.35 -36.14 46.15
CA GLY A 741 -28.77 -37.07 45.17
C GLY A 741 -27.39 -37.60 45.59
N ARG A 742 -27.09 -38.86 45.26
CA ARG A 742 -25.72 -39.39 45.20
C ARG A 742 -25.62 -40.64 44.31
N ASP A 743 -24.46 -40.81 43.68
CA ASP A 743 -24.17 -41.86 42.71
C ASP A 743 -23.75 -43.22 43.31
N ALA A 744 -24.07 -44.27 42.54
CA ALA A 744 -23.30 -45.50 42.28
C ALA A 744 -22.56 -46.26 43.42
N ARG A 745 -23.00 -47.52 43.66
CA ARG A 745 -22.20 -48.77 43.47
C ARG A 745 -23.12 -50.02 43.53
N GLY A 746 -22.87 -51.06 42.72
CA GLY A 746 -23.57 -52.37 42.77
C GLY A 746 -22.82 -53.42 43.62
N PRO A 747 -22.97 -54.75 43.41
CA PRO A 747 -23.80 -55.47 42.42
C PRO A 747 -24.61 -56.69 42.97
N GLY A 748 -25.40 -57.39 42.13
CA GLY A 748 -25.75 -58.81 42.35
C GLY A 748 -27.18 -59.30 42.03
N ALA A 749 -27.27 -60.51 41.45
CA ALA A 749 -28.40 -61.46 41.42
C ALA A 749 -29.82 -61.03 40.90
N SER A 750 -30.08 -61.35 39.61
CA SER A 750 -31.04 -62.37 39.10
C SER A 750 -32.45 -62.58 39.71
N PRO A 751 -33.40 -63.22 38.97
CA PRO A 751 -33.62 -63.23 37.52
C PRO A 751 -35.10 -63.13 37.10
N TRP A 752 -35.47 -62.22 36.20
CA TRP A 752 -36.76 -62.28 35.47
C TRP A 752 -36.57 -61.95 34.00
N ARG A 753 -36.61 -63.00 33.17
CA ARG A 753 -36.71 -62.95 31.70
C ARG A 753 -38.01 -63.71 31.31
N ASP A 754 -38.36 -63.65 30.03
CA ASP A 754 -39.26 -64.61 29.38
C ASP A 754 -40.75 -64.59 29.82
N ALA A 755 -41.33 -63.39 29.76
CA ALA A 755 -42.77 -63.19 29.58
C ALA A 755 -43.07 -61.94 28.71
N ARG A 756 -42.33 -61.76 27.61
CA ARG A 756 -42.70 -60.82 26.53
C ARG A 756 -42.92 -61.63 25.27
N GLU A 757 -44.19 -61.69 24.86
CA GLU A 757 -44.67 -62.36 23.66
C GLU A 757 -43.82 -61.99 22.44
N GLU A 758 -43.69 -62.94 21.50
CA GLU A 758 -43.04 -62.72 20.20
C GLU A 758 -43.86 -61.76 19.35
N ARG A 759 -43.71 -60.48 19.65
CA ARG A 759 -44.33 -59.40 18.90
C ARG A 759 -43.74 -59.42 17.50
N GLU A 760 -44.58 -59.77 16.53
CA GLU A 760 -44.28 -59.83 15.10
C GLU A 760 -43.39 -58.66 14.65
N PRO A 761 -42.45 -58.89 13.70
CA PRO A 761 -41.52 -57.87 13.23
C PRO A 761 -42.25 -56.76 12.48
N ARG A 762 -42.79 -55.79 13.24
CA ARG A 762 -43.34 -54.56 12.71
C ARG A 762 -42.27 -53.88 11.86
N GLY A 763 -42.63 -53.57 10.62
CA GLY A 763 -41.74 -52.96 9.64
C GLY A 763 -41.15 -51.61 10.09
N PRO A 764 -40.25 -51.02 9.30
CA PRO A 764 -39.64 -49.74 9.59
C PRO A 764 -40.70 -48.67 9.94
N ARG A 765 -40.36 -47.78 10.87
CA ARG A 765 -41.28 -46.69 11.24
C ARG A 765 -41.44 -45.74 10.07
N LEU A 766 -42.63 -45.77 9.47
CA LEU A 766 -43.04 -44.84 8.42
C LEU A 766 -43.01 -43.40 8.91
N GLY A 767 -42.59 -42.48 8.04
CA GLY A 767 -42.79 -41.05 8.23
C GLY A 767 -44.28 -40.68 8.23
N ASP A 768 -44.63 -39.61 8.98
CA ASP A 768 -46.03 -39.21 9.22
C ASP A 768 -46.87 -38.98 7.95
N ALA A 769 -46.24 -38.72 6.80
CA ALA A 769 -46.92 -38.59 5.51
C ALA A 769 -47.32 -39.96 4.95
N ALA A 770 -46.39 -40.92 4.90
CA ALA A 770 -46.64 -42.28 4.43
C ALA A 770 -47.67 -42.99 5.31
N PHE A 771 -47.57 -42.86 6.64
CA PHE A 771 -48.54 -43.43 7.59
C PHE A 771 -49.96 -42.85 7.43
N ARG A 772 -50.09 -41.54 7.15
CA ARG A 772 -51.40 -40.92 6.90
C ARG A 772 -52.01 -41.39 5.58
N ALA A 773 -51.25 -41.38 4.49
CA ALA A 773 -51.71 -41.84 3.18
C ALA A 773 -52.11 -43.33 3.21
N GLN A 774 -51.28 -44.20 3.80
CA GLN A 774 -51.60 -45.61 4.06
C GLN A 774 -52.97 -45.76 4.74
N ARG A 775 -53.21 -45.00 5.82
CA ARG A 775 -54.45 -45.09 6.58
C ARG A 775 -55.65 -44.59 5.78
N GLN A 776 -55.54 -43.46 5.08
CA GLN A 776 -56.62 -42.89 4.28
C GLN A 776 -56.99 -43.81 3.10
N ALA A 777 -55.99 -44.41 2.45
CA ALA A 777 -56.20 -45.41 1.41
C ALA A 777 -56.99 -46.62 1.94
N ILE A 778 -56.61 -47.21 3.07
CA ILE A 778 -57.32 -48.35 3.69
C ILE A 778 -58.74 -47.98 4.13
N GLU A 779 -58.94 -46.81 4.75
CA GLU A 779 -60.27 -46.35 5.17
C GLU A 779 -61.20 -46.13 3.96
N SER A 780 -60.67 -45.58 2.84
CA SER A 780 -61.44 -45.40 1.60
C SER A 780 -61.78 -46.73 0.90
N ALA A 781 -60.86 -47.69 0.87
CA ALA A 781 -61.05 -49.03 0.31
C ALA A 781 -62.12 -49.83 1.04
N GLN A 782 -62.15 -49.75 2.38
CA GLN A 782 -63.21 -50.38 3.15
C GLN A 782 -64.58 -49.69 2.95
N ALA A 783 -64.60 -48.37 2.73
CA ALA A 783 -65.83 -47.63 2.48
C ALA A 783 -66.43 -47.95 1.10
N SER A 784 -65.61 -48.05 0.05
CA SER A 784 -66.06 -48.42 -1.30
C SER A 784 -66.59 -49.86 -1.35
N LEU A 785 -65.88 -50.82 -0.74
CA LEU A 785 -66.37 -52.21 -0.65
C LEU A 785 -67.71 -52.33 0.09
N ARG A 786 -67.90 -51.61 1.21
CA ARG A 786 -69.19 -51.56 1.93
C ARG A 786 -70.31 -50.96 1.09
N LYS A 787 -70.02 -49.91 0.30
CA LYS A 787 -70.99 -49.27 -0.60
C LYS A 787 -71.43 -50.22 -1.71
N LEU A 788 -70.49 -50.88 -2.39
CA LEU A 788 -70.78 -51.82 -3.48
C LEU A 788 -71.66 -52.99 -3.01
N ALA A 789 -71.35 -53.57 -1.84
CA ALA A 789 -72.18 -54.62 -1.24
C ALA A 789 -73.61 -54.13 -0.93
N ALA A 790 -73.75 -52.92 -0.38
CA ALA A 790 -75.06 -52.34 -0.07
C ALA A 790 -75.92 -52.05 -1.31
N GLN A 791 -75.30 -51.71 -2.45
CA GLN A 791 -76.00 -51.51 -3.73
C GLN A 791 -76.53 -52.85 -4.28
N ALA A 792 -75.67 -53.88 -4.36
CA ALA A 792 -76.05 -55.21 -4.83
C ALA A 792 -77.23 -55.83 -4.04
N HIS A 793 -77.21 -55.73 -2.70
CA HIS A 793 -78.33 -56.20 -1.88
C HIS A 793 -79.64 -55.42 -2.10
N GLY A 794 -79.57 -54.16 -2.52
CA GLY A 794 -80.75 -53.35 -2.84
C GLY A 794 -81.45 -53.80 -4.13
N GLU A 795 -80.67 -54.08 -5.17
CA GLU A 795 -81.15 -54.52 -6.49
C GLU A 795 -81.83 -55.90 -6.43
N VAL A 796 -81.33 -56.80 -5.58
CA VAL A 796 -81.93 -58.12 -5.33
C VAL A 796 -83.31 -58.02 -4.65
N LEU A 797 -83.46 -57.09 -3.70
CA LEU A 797 -84.73 -56.89 -2.99
C LEU A 797 -85.82 -56.32 -3.90
N THR A 798 -85.49 -55.43 -4.85
CA THR A 798 -86.47 -54.93 -5.82
C THR A 798 -86.87 -56.00 -6.83
N GLN A 799 -85.92 -56.76 -7.38
CA GLN A 799 -86.23 -57.91 -8.26
C GLN A 799 -87.20 -58.91 -7.61
N LEU A 800 -86.98 -59.25 -6.33
CA LEU A 800 -87.84 -60.17 -5.57
C LEU A 800 -89.28 -59.66 -5.39
N MET A 801 -89.50 -58.35 -5.22
CA MET A 801 -90.86 -57.78 -5.13
C MET A 801 -91.54 -57.72 -6.50
N THR A 802 -90.81 -57.37 -7.57
CA THR A 802 -91.34 -57.37 -8.95
C THR A 802 -91.83 -58.76 -9.37
N ALA A 803 -91.06 -59.81 -9.04
CA ALA A 803 -91.44 -61.20 -9.28
C ALA A 803 -92.77 -61.58 -8.58
N TRP A 804 -93.00 -61.09 -7.36
CA TRP A 804 -94.29 -61.30 -6.68
C TRP A 804 -95.44 -60.53 -7.32
N GLN A 805 -95.23 -59.25 -7.63
CA GLN A 805 -96.24 -58.38 -8.23
C GLN A 805 -96.75 -58.94 -9.57
N GLN A 806 -95.85 -59.47 -10.40
CA GLN A 806 -96.18 -60.06 -11.71
C GLN A 806 -96.59 -61.53 -11.63
N ARG A 807 -96.44 -62.17 -10.45
CA ARG A 807 -96.47 -63.64 -10.23
C ARG A 807 -95.53 -64.44 -11.15
N ASP A 808 -94.45 -63.80 -11.58
CA ASP A 808 -93.46 -64.42 -12.46
C ASP A 808 -92.39 -65.14 -11.64
N ALA A 809 -92.32 -66.46 -11.79
CA ALA A 809 -91.34 -67.31 -11.13
C ALA A 809 -89.93 -67.22 -11.75
N GLU A 810 -89.79 -66.78 -13.01
CA GLU A 810 -88.50 -66.63 -13.69
C GLU A 810 -87.76 -65.37 -13.22
N GLN A 811 -88.49 -64.30 -12.87
CA GLN A 811 -87.93 -63.04 -12.35
C GLN A 811 -87.39 -63.12 -10.91
N LEU A 812 -87.54 -64.27 -10.22
CA LEU A 812 -86.95 -64.47 -8.89
C LEU A 812 -85.41 -64.38 -8.95
N PRO A 813 -84.74 -63.65 -8.03
CA PRO A 813 -83.28 -63.63 -7.95
C PRO A 813 -82.64 -65.01 -7.72
N SER A 814 -81.34 -65.13 -8.01
CA SER A 814 -80.58 -66.36 -7.75
C SER A 814 -80.34 -66.56 -6.24
N ALA A 815 -80.18 -67.82 -5.81
CA ALA A 815 -79.92 -68.13 -4.40
C ALA A 815 -78.61 -67.49 -3.87
N GLN A 816 -77.58 -67.32 -4.72
CA GLN A 816 -76.36 -66.60 -4.35
C GLN A 816 -76.62 -65.10 -4.14
N ALA A 817 -77.48 -64.48 -4.96
CA ALA A 817 -77.82 -63.08 -4.85
C ALA A 817 -78.69 -62.78 -3.62
N LEU A 818 -79.59 -63.71 -3.25
CA LEU A 818 -80.41 -63.66 -2.03
C LEU A 818 -79.60 -63.82 -0.73
N GLY A 819 -78.31 -64.14 -0.81
CA GLY A 819 -77.41 -64.25 0.33
C GLY A 819 -77.45 -65.61 1.04
N PRO A 820 -76.50 -65.86 1.96
CA PRO A 820 -76.20 -67.20 2.47
C PRO A 820 -77.32 -67.85 3.30
N ARG A 821 -78.35 -67.10 3.72
CA ARG A 821 -79.50 -67.64 4.47
C ARG A 821 -80.58 -68.27 3.57
N VAL A 822 -80.55 -68.07 2.25
CA VAL A 822 -81.55 -68.63 1.33
C VAL A 822 -80.94 -69.76 0.50
N SER A 823 -81.30 -71.01 0.85
CA SER A 823 -80.84 -72.18 0.09
C SER A 823 -81.46 -72.22 -1.31
N ALA A 824 -80.88 -73.00 -2.22
CA ALA A 824 -81.48 -73.27 -3.53
C ALA A 824 -82.87 -73.94 -3.40
N GLY A 825 -83.06 -74.80 -2.40
CA GLY A 825 -84.36 -75.40 -2.07
C GLY A 825 -85.38 -74.37 -1.62
N ASN A 826 -84.96 -73.41 -0.78
CA ASN A 826 -85.79 -72.30 -0.30
C ASN A 826 -86.29 -71.46 -1.49
N ARG A 827 -85.39 -71.12 -2.42
CA ARG A 827 -85.71 -70.38 -3.66
C ARG A 827 -86.67 -71.18 -4.57
N SER A 828 -86.58 -72.51 -4.60
CA SER A 828 -87.56 -73.35 -5.32
C SER A 828 -88.92 -73.48 -4.61
N ALA A 829 -88.98 -73.37 -3.28
CA ALA A 829 -90.24 -73.30 -2.56
C ALA A 829 -90.97 -71.97 -2.86
N TRP A 830 -90.22 -70.87 -2.98
CA TRP A 830 -90.73 -69.55 -3.37
C TRP A 830 -91.26 -69.52 -4.81
N SER A 831 -90.55 -70.13 -5.78
CA SER A 831 -91.07 -70.24 -7.16
C SER A 831 -92.31 -71.13 -7.24
N ALA A 832 -92.33 -72.25 -6.52
CA ALA A 832 -93.48 -73.15 -6.44
C ALA A 832 -94.69 -72.56 -5.67
N ALA A 833 -94.51 -71.49 -4.91
CA ALA A 833 -95.59 -70.73 -4.29
C ALA A 833 -96.20 -69.71 -5.28
N LEU A 834 -95.37 -68.95 -6.00
CA LEU A 834 -95.82 -67.97 -7.01
C LEU A 834 -96.64 -68.62 -8.13
N ALA A 835 -96.20 -69.79 -8.61
CA ALA A 835 -96.84 -70.51 -9.71
C ALA A 835 -98.23 -71.11 -9.39
N LYS A 836 -98.69 -71.04 -8.12
CA LYS A 836 -100.03 -71.49 -7.71
C LYS A 836 -101.06 -70.36 -7.86
N PRO A 837 -102.36 -70.68 -8.03
CA PRO A 837 -103.41 -69.67 -7.98
C PRO A 837 -103.43 -68.95 -6.62
N ALA A 838 -103.70 -67.65 -6.64
CA ALA A 838 -103.56 -66.77 -5.49
C ALA A 838 -104.56 -67.12 -4.36
N ALA A 839 -104.01 -67.38 -3.16
CA ALA A 839 -104.79 -67.58 -1.94
C ALA A 839 -105.02 -66.25 -1.18
N PRO A 840 -106.07 -66.14 -0.33
CA PRO A 840 -106.18 -65.04 0.63
C PRO A 840 -105.06 -65.11 1.67
N LEU A 841 -104.43 -63.97 1.96
CA LEU A 841 -103.33 -63.89 2.93
C LEU A 841 -103.86 -63.94 4.37
N SER A 842 -103.29 -64.81 5.20
CA SER A 842 -103.53 -64.81 6.64
C SER A 842 -102.72 -63.68 7.31
N GLY A 843 -103.39 -62.77 8.01
CA GLY A 843 -102.72 -61.62 8.66
C GLY A 843 -101.60 -62.01 9.64
N GLU A 844 -101.65 -63.22 10.20
CA GLU A 844 -100.61 -63.76 11.09
C GLU A 844 -99.25 -63.97 10.42
N THR A 845 -99.18 -64.27 9.12
CA THR A 845 -97.89 -64.58 8.46
C THR A 845 -96.98 -63.35 8.33
N LEU A 846 -97.52 -62.20 7.93
CA LEU A 846 -96.76 -60.94 7.96
C LEU A 846 -96.31 -60.58 9.39
N LEU A 847 -97.13 -60.86 10.40
CA LEU A 847 -96.78 -60.61 11.80
C LEU A 847 -95.68 -61.54 12.31
N ARG A 848 -95.66 -62.82 11.89
CA ARG A 848 -94.54 -63.75 12.11
C ARG A 848 -93.25 -63.19 11.50
N LEU A 849 -93.32 -62.69 10.26
CA LEU A 849 -92.18 -62.11 9.55
C LEU A 849 -91.64 -60.82 10.20
N GLU A 850 -92.52 -59.91 10.61
CA GLU A 850 -92.15 -58.69 11.34
C GLU A 850 -91.59 -59.01 12.75
N MET A 851 -91.98 -60.13 13.35
CA MET A 851 -91.36 -60.69 14.56
C MET A 851 -89.98 -61.28 14.28
N ALA A 852 -89.81 -62.09 13.23
CA ALA A 852 -88.54 -62.69 12.85
C ALA A 852 -87.46 -61.65 12.53
N ALA A 853 -87.85 -60.56 11.85
CA ALA A 853 -86.96 -59.46 11.48
C ALA A 853 -86.74 -58.43 12.61
N GLU A 854 -87.54 -58.50 13.69
CA GLU A 854 -87.64 -57.48 14.76
C GLU A 854 -87.96 -56.07 14.23
N VAL A 855 -88.66 -56.00 13.09
CA VAL A 855 -89.08 -54.75 12.43
C VAL A 855 -90.34 -54.19 13.10
N PRO A 856 -90.48 -52.86 13.27
CA PRO A 856 -91.70 -52.25 13.80
C PRO A 856 -92.93 -52.56 12.95
N THR A 857 -93.96 -53.13 13.58
CA THR A 857 -95.29 -53.31 12.98
C THR A 857 -96.00 -51.96 12.79
N PRO A 858 -96.79 -51.78 11.72
CA PRO A 858 -97.76 -50.68 11.61
C PRO A 858 -98.71 -50.64 12.82
N ALA A 859 -99.13 -49.43 13.21
CA ALA A 859 -99.91 -49.22 14.43
C ALA A 859 -101.23 -50.03 14.47
N GLU A 860 -101.87 -50.16 13.31
CA GLU A 860 -103.13 -50.89 13.08
C GLU A 860 -103.07 -52.38 13.45
N HIS A 861 -101.88 -53.00 13.47
CA HIS A 861 -101.70 -54.43 13.79
C HIS A 861 -100.94 -54.68 15.10
N LEU A 862 -100.75 -53.65 15.95
CA LEU A 862 -100.03 -53.81 17.23
C LEU A 862 -100.81 -54.65 18.24
N SER A 863 -102.15 -54.65 18.20
CA SER A 863 -103.01 -55.58 18.94
C SER A 863 -102.70 -57.03 18.53
N ASP A 864 -102.67 -57.26 17.23
CA ASP A 864 -102.66 -58.58 16.62
C ASP A 864 -101.29 -59.24 16.83
N ARG A 865 -100.20 -58.46 16.72
CA ARG A 865 -98.85 -58.90 17.08
C ARG A 865 -98.75 -59.34 18.54
N ARG A 866 -99.32 -58.57 19.47
CA ARG A 866 -99.30 -58.90 20.91
C ARG A 866 -100.11 -60.16 21.21
N MET A 867 -101.27 -60.30 20.57
CA MET A 867 -102.09 -61.51 20.65
C MET A 867 -101.35 -62.73 20.08
N LEU A 868 -100.72 -62.61 18.91
CA LEU A 868 -99.93 -63.67 18.29
C LEU A 868 -98.70 -64.05 19.14
N GLN A 869 -98.02 -63.08 19.75
CA GLN A 869 -96.93 -63.32 20.72
C GLN A 869 -97.42 -64.18 21.91
N LEU A 870 -98.58 -63.85 22.49
CA LEU A 870 -99.18 -64.64 23.56
C LEU A 870 -99.60 -66.04 23.10
N GLN A 871 -100.15 -66.19 21.89
CA GLN A 871 -100.49 -67.51 21.33
C GLN A 871 -99.25 -68.38 21.08
N LEU A 872 -98.14 -67.80 20.62
CA LEU A 872 -96.91 -68.55 20.38
C LEU A 872 -96.26 -69.01 21.70
N LEU A 873 -96.38 -68.22 22.78
CA LEU A 873 -95.92 -68.61 24.12
C LEU A 873 -96.70 -69.81 24.71
N THR A 874 -97.95 -70.06 24.32
CA THR A 874 -98.71 -71.23 24.80
C THR A 874 -98.46 -72.51 23.99
N ARG A 875 -98.00 -72.39 22.74
CA ARG A 875 -97.74 -73.55 21.85
C ARG A 875 -96.33 -74.12 22.04
N ARG A 876 -96.14 -74.89 23.12
CA ARG A 876 -94.86 -75.49 23.61
C ARG A 876 -93.99 -76.24 22.57
N HIS A 877 -94.52 -76.58 21.38
CA HIS A 877 -93.80 -77.29 20.32
C HIS A 877 -93.91 -76.62 18.92
N ALA A 878 -94.34 -75.35 18.84
CA ALA A 878 -94.37 -74.61 17.57
C ALA A 878 -92.99 -74.04 17.23
N ALA A 879 -92.57 -74.14 15.96
CA ALA A 879 -91.32 -73.55 15.47
C ALA A 879 -91.37 -72.01 15.53
N ALA A 880 -90.26 -71.40 15.91
CA ALA A 880 -90.20 -69.94 16.10
C ALA A 880 -90.30 -69.20 14.75
N PRO A 881 -90.88 -67.99 14.71
CA PRO A 881 -90.93 -67.20 13.48
C PRO A 881 -89.54 -66.94 12.85
N ALA A 882 -88.48 -66.88 13.67
CA ALA A 882 -87.11 -66.71 13.20
C ALA A 882 -86.54 -67.94 12.47
N ASP A 883 -87.14 -69.12 12.64
CA ASP A 883 -86.75 -70.36 11.95
C ASP A 883 -87.62 -70.60 10.71
N THR A 884 -88.93 -70.35 10.81
CA THR A 884 -89.90 -70.57 9.72
C THR A 884 -90.01 -69.41 8.72
N TRP A 885 -89.26 -68.32 8.90
CA TRP A 885 -89.44 -67.09 8.10
C TRP A 885 -89.37 -67.34 6.59
N VAL A 886 -88.61 -68.35 6.14
CA VAL A 886 -88.52 -68.73 4.72
C VAL A 886 -89.87 -69.26 4.22
N ASP A 887 -90.54 -70.10 5.00
CA ASP A 887 -91.83 -70.70 4.65
C ASP A 887 -92.97 -69.69 4.84
N ASP A 888 -92.86 -68.81 5.85
CA ASP A 888 -93.75 -67.68 6.02
C ASP A 888 -93.63 -66.68 4.83
N VAL A 889 -92.43 -66.44 4.28
CA VAL A 889 -92.25 -65.69 3.02
C VAL A 889 -92.86 -66.45 1.84
N ALA A 890 -92.68 -67.78 1.76
CA ALA A 890 -93.31 -68.59 0.71
C ALA A 890 -94.84 -68.46 0.74
N ALA A 891 -95.44 -68.43 1.94
CA ALA A 891 -96.88 -68.22 2.13
C ALA A 891 -97.35 -66.83 1.65
N VAL A 892 -96.57 -65.77 1.91
CA VAL A 892 -96.86 -64.41 1.38
C VAL A 892 -96.73 -64.38 -0.14
N LEU A 893 -95.65 -64.93 -0.71
CA LEU A 893 -95.47 -65.00 -2.16
C LEU A 893 -96.59 -65.79 -2.86
N GLY A 894 -97.15 -66.81 -2.20
CA GLY A 894 -98.30 -67.55 -2.68
C GLY A 894 -99.62 -66.76 -2.70
N SER A 895 -99.79 -65.75 -1.85
CA SER A 895 -101.05 -64.99 -1.75
C SER A 895 -101.27 -64.04 -2.93
N GLY A 896 -102.48 -63.47 -3.02
CA GLY A 896 -102.71 -62.28 -3.84
C GLY A 896 -101.79 -61.12 -3.45
N PHE A 897 -101.44 -60.28 -4.42
CA PHE A 897 -100.58 -59.11 -4.22
C PHE A 897 -101.34 -57.98 -3.50
N ASP A 898 -100.70 -57.35 -2.53
CA ASP A 898 -101.13 -56.11 -1.88
C ASP A 898 -99.93 -55.18 -1.66
N ALA A 899 -100.11 -53.89 -1.96
CA ALA A 899 -99.08 -52.87 -1.82
C ALA A 899 -98.80 -52.47 -0.35
N GLY A 900 -99.72 -52.77 0.58
CA GLY A 900 -99.46 -52.68 2.02
C GLY A 900 -98.54 -53.80 2.50
N ALA A 901 -98.85 -55.04 2.11
CA ALA A 901 -98.06 -56.24 2.38
C ALA A 901 -96.66 -56.17 1.75
N GLU A 902 -96.52 -55.70 0.51
CA GLU A 902 -95.23 -55.52 -0.18
C GLU A 902 -94.25 -54.67 0.64
N ARG A 903 -94.68 -53.51 1.11
CA ARG A 903 -93.84 -52.60 1.89
C ARG A 903 -93.41 -53.20 3.23
N ARG A 904 -94.26 -54.03 3.85
CA ARG A 904 -93.94 -54.75 5.09
C ARG A 904 -92.94 -55.88 4.83
N LEU A 905 -93.19 -56.69 3.80
CA LEU A 905 -92.33 -57.78 3.34
C LEU A 905 -90.94 -57.28 2.93
N GLN A 906 -90.86 -56.18 2.17
CA GLN A 906 -89.58 -55.58 1.74
C GLN A 906 -88.77 -55.07 2.94
N ASN A 907 -89.41 -54.40 3.91
CA ASN A 907 -88.74 -53.95 5.14
C ASN A 907 -88.23 -55.11 6.00
N VAL A 908 -89.00 -56.20 6.11
CA VAL A 908 -88.58 -57.46 6.75
C VAL A 908 -87.38 -58.07 6.04
N LEU A 909 -87.47 -58.30 4.73
CA LEU A 909 -86.43 -58.99 3.96
C LEU A 909 -85.12 -58.20 3.90
N LYS A 910 -85.19 -56.86 3.89
CA LYS A 910 -84.03 -55.96 4.03
C LYS A 910 -83.23 -56.18 5.32
N VAL A 911 -83.85 -56.75 6.35
CA VAL A 911 -83.19 -57.18 7.59
C VAL A 911 -82.84 -58.67 7.54
N LEU A 912 -83.76 -59.55 7.16
CA LEU A 912 -83.54 -61.01 7.18
C LEU A 912 -82.49 -61.51 6.18
N LEU A 913 -82.32 -60.85 5.03
CA LEU A 913 -81.27 -61.18 4.06
C LEU A 913 -79.91 -60.52 4.38
N LYS A 914 -79.86 -59.66 5.42
CA LYS A 914 -78.65 -58.96 5.87
C LYS A 914 -78.10 -59.48 7.22
N ARG A 915 -78.94 -60.09 8.04
CA ARG A 915 -78.54 -60.81 9.26
C ARG A 915 -77.72 -62.05 8.91
#